data_AF-A0A256WC39-F1
#
_entry.id   AF-A0A256WC39-F1
#
_cell.length_a   1.000
_cell.length_b   1.000
_cell.length_c   1.000
_cell.angle_alpha   90.00
_cell.angle_beta   90.00
_cell.angle_gamma   90.00
#
_symmetry.space_group_name_H-M   'P 1'
#
loop_
_entity.id
_entity.type
_entity.pdbx_description
1 polymer ?
#
loop_
_entity_poly.entity_id
_entity_poly.type
_entity_poly.pdbx_seq_one_letter_code
_entity_poly.pdbx_strand_id
1 'polypeptide(L)'
;MNKKMEENNKPTQGRTKELLDEVKRQFEIESEKIKQLKSDVYRDKDFTVGKFYAYMGPNYYLDRKALVFNIFIAPSGDSADFYKKEAVKHFPDLENVETPFVVDLFAETLIRILKMDIDLYINKYSISGDGEDYVIAVEYLDKEIAIDAVDLLRDWFRAISEDRDFNFADEFIKLQEDFDKTLFGGPTIYSLIEAGLKRDIPVFYLFEENQFQWGYGKKQLRGRSTTFDTDGIKDTEFTMYKDMVGDFLMMCGLPTPIGKNCYKEQEIVDEALKLGFPVVVKPVAGHKGQGVVTGIETEKDVRKAFNDIIEMSEAEGVNFEGVIVQQMIYGTDHRLLSVGGKFAAALERVPAFVDGNGTDTIEELIKVENDKEIRLDNARSPLAKIKIDDDLTDYLSLQGLTLQSVPDDGTKVILRRVANISAGGVSINVTDKIHPENIQMVEDIAGYFKVNCLGIDVLSADISKSWREGNFGIIEINSGPGVFMHLAPAYGGSIDVPGLIMASHFGAPEKSRVPIIAGANISTELAANINGKLHELKPDIYFASLTDEGIHFNGRFFHNNPDHDQNVKIILRNPKLDIALFSHSTDDIYDFGLLHRGADMVILDHAEHAQEKVLKGQLTGDGVLIEISDNEIKITQAGQEQIIPLSDGDDAAVKVSEAVSPYLEALIGKYE
;
A
#
# COMPACT_ATOMS: atom_id res chain seq x y z
N MET A 1 -10.39 100.83 -38.50
CA MET A 1 -8.98 100.95 -38.92
C MET A 1 -8.35 99.57 -38.70
N ASN A 2 -8.03 98.88 -39.80
CA ASN A 2 -7.32 97.58 -39.95
C ASN A 2 -7.93 96.36 -39.24
N LYS A 3 -8.45 95.29 -39.86
CA LYS A 3 -8.28 94.66 -41.19
C LYS A 3 -6.83 94.50 -41.65
N LYS A 4 -6.10 93.60 -40.99
CA LYS A 4 -5.06 92.72 -41.56
C LYS A 4 -4.40 91.92 -40.43
N MET A 5 -4.81 90.66 -40.27
CA MET A 5 -4.01 89.49 -39.84
C MET A 5 -4.97 88.29 -39.70
N GLU A 6 -5.67 87.97 -40.79
CA GLU A 6 -6.15 86.61 -41.04
C GLU A 6 -5.22 86.04 -42.11
N GLU A 7 -4.14 85.40 -41.68
CA GLU A 7 -3.45 84.38 -42.47
C GLU A 7 -2.51 83.61 -41.54
N ASN A 8 -2.61 82.28 -41.59
CA ASN A 8 -1.76 81.27 -40.95
C ASN A 8 -2.06 80.87 -39.49
N ASN A 9 -3.17 80.15 -39.28
CA ASN A 9 -3.15 78.82 -38.63
C ASN A 9 -4.57 78.22 -38.54
N LYS A 10 -5.15 77.80 -39.68
CA LYS A 10 -6.20 76.77 -39.64
C LYS A 10 -5.49 75.43 -39.50
N PRO A 11 -5.71 74.63 -38.43
CA PRO A 11 -5.37 73.22 -38.50
C PRO A 11 -6.27 72.65 -39.59
N THR A 12 -5.67 72.28 -40.72
CA THR A 12 -6.35 71.58 -41.81
C THR A 12 -7.12 70.41 -41.21
N GLN A 13 -8.37 70.18 -41.62
CA GLN A 13 -9.15 68.98 -41.26
C GLN A 13 -8.33 67.68 -41.48
N GLY A 14 -7.38 67.70 -42.42
CA GLY A 14 -6.38 66.64 -42.61
C GLY A 14 -5.47 66.40 -41.41
N ARG A 15 -5.01 67.46 -40.72
CA ARG A 15 -4.08 67.37 -39.58
C ARG A 15 -4.72 66.77 -38.33
N THR A 16 -6.01 67.03 -38.11
CA THR A 16 -6.78 66.42 -37.01
C THR A 16 -7.09 64.95 -37.29
N LYS A 17 -7.37 64.59 -38.55
CA LYS A 17 -7.57 63.21 -38.98
C LYS A 17 -6.26 62.40 -38.90
N GLU A 18 -5.15 62.99 -39.33
CA GLU A 18 -3.80 62.43 -39.19
C GLU A 18 -3.43 62.16 -37.73
N LEU A 19 -3.76 63.08 -36.81
CA LEU A 19 -3.54 62.89 -35.37
C LEU A 19 -4.38 61.74 -34.79
N LEU A 20 -5.64 61.62 -35.21
CA LEU A 20 -6.52 60.52 -34.80
C LEU A 20 -6.06 59.16 -35.33
N ASP A 21 -5.61 59.13 -36.58
CA ASP A 21 -5.07 57.92 -37.21
C ASP A 21 -3.73 57.52 -36.56
N GLU A 22 -2.89 58.48 -36.18
CA GLU A 22 -1.64 58.23 -35.43
C GLU A 22 -1.92 57.70 -34.01
N VAL A 23 -2.91 58.26 -33.29
CA VAL A 23 -3.31 57.76 -31.97
C VAL A 23 -3.87 56.34 -32.05
N LYS A 24 -4.68 56.02 -33.07
CA LYS A 24 -5.18 54.65 -33.30
C LYS A 24 -4.03 53.69 -33.57
N ARG A 25 -3.08 54.07 -34.42
CA ARG A 25 -1.90 53.27 -34.73
C ARG A 25 -1.04 53.03 -33.49
N GLN A 26 -0.85 54.05 -32.66
CA GLN A 26 -0.15 53.89 -31.38
C GLN A 26 -0.91 52.94 -30.43
N PHE A 27 -2.23 53.04 -30.36
CA PHE A 27 -3.04 52.13 -29.55
C PHE A 27 -2.96 50.68 -30.04
N GLU A 28 -2.94 50.45 -31.34
CA GLU A 28 -2.74 49.12 -31.94
C GLU A 28 -1.34 48.56 -31.61
N ILE A 29 -0.29 49.36 -31.77
CA ILE A 29 1.10 48.97 -31.42
C ILE A 29 1.23 48.64 -29.93
N GLU A 30 0.69 49.48 -29.05
CA GLU A 30 0.72 49.21 -27.60
C GLU A 30 -0.13 48.00 -27.22
N SER A 31 -1.26 47.76 -27.90
CA SER A 31 -2.07 46.56 -27.71
C SER A 31 -1.34 45.29 -28.17
N GLU A 32 -0.60 45.33 -29.28
CA GLU A 32 0.25 44.23 -29.72
C GLU A 32 1.41 43.98 -28.75
N LYS A 33 2.08 45.03 -28.28
CA LYS A 33 3.11 44.90 -27.23
C LYS A 33 2.58 44.29 -25.95
N ILE A 34 1.38 44.69 -25.50
CA ILE A 34 0.73 44.10 -24.32
C ILE A 34 0.41 42.62 -24.56
N LYS A 35 -0.06 42.24 -25.75
CA LYS A 35 -0.28 40.83 -26.11
C LYS A 35 1.01 40.03 -26.13
N GLN A 36 2.08 40.58 -26.69
CA GLN A 36 3.41 39.96 -26.71
C GLN A 36 3.95 39.78 -25.29
N LEU A 37 3.94 40.83 -24.47
CA LEU A 37 4.36 40.78 -23.07
C LEU A 37 3.54 39.76 -22.25
N LYS A 38 2.22 39.68 -22.49
CA LYS A 38 1.37 38.66 -21.85
C LYS A 38 1.75 37.26 -22.31
N SER A 39 2.03 37.06 -23.59
CA SER A 39 2.48 35.77 -24.14
C SER A 39 3.82 35.34 -23.54
N ASP A 40 4.76 36.26 -23.41
CA ASP A 40 6.08 35.99 -22.83
C ASP A 40 5.95 35.65 -21.34
N VAL A 41 5.14 36.41 -20.58
CA VAL A 41 4.85 36.12 -19.16
C VAL A 41 4.14 34.78 -18.98
N TYR A 42 3.19 34.43 -19.86
CA TYR A 42 2.51 33.14 -19.80
C TYR A 42 3.45 31.99 -20.12
N ARG A 43 4.37 32.17 -21.06
CA ARG A 43 5.39 31.16 -21.38
C ARG A 43 6.35 30.94 -20.22
N ASP A 44 6.78 32.00 -19.55
CA ASP A 44 7.67 31.90 -18.39
C ASP A 44 7.01 31.19 -17.19
N LYS A 45 5.69 31.33 -17.06
CA LYS A 45 4.88 30.73 -16.01
C LYS A 45 4.36 29.34 -16.36
N ASP A 46 4.49 28.87 -17.59
CA ASP A 46 3.88 27.62 -18.03
C ASP A 46 4.35 26.44 -17.16
N PHE A 47 3.41 25.58 -16.78
CA PHE A 47 3.57 24.51 -15.80
C PHE A 47 4.04 24.93 -14.39
N THR A 48 3.92 26.21 -13.99
CA THR A 48 4.24 26.58 -12.60
C THR A 48 3.27 25.90 -11.64
N VAL A 49 3.82 25.12 -10.71
CA VAL A 49 3.06 24.42 -9.65
C VAL A 49 3.18 25.15 -8.31
N GLY A 50 2.15 25.07 -7.49
CA GLY A 50 2.15 25.66 -6.15
C GLY A 50 0.93 25.25 -5.32
N LYS A 51 0.82 25.80 -4.10
CA LYS A 51 -0.31 25.56 -3.17
C LYS A 51 -0.58 24.06 -2.92
N PHE A 52 0.43 23.35 -2.43
CA PHE A 52 0.27 21.93 -2.10
C PHE A 52 -0.49 21.73 -0.79
N TYR A 53 -1.53 20.90 -0.83
CA TYR A 53 -2.30 20.42 0.32
C TYR A 53 -2.38 18.90 0.28
N ALA A 54 -2.27 18.26 1.44
CA ALA A 54 -2.24 16.80 1.55
C ALA A 54 -3.33 16.35 2.54
N TYR A 55 -4.42 15.81 2.00
CA TYR A 55 -5.56 15.33 2.79
C TYR A 55 -5.42 13.85 3.08
N MET A 56 -5.63 13.43 4.33
CA MET A 56 -5.48 12.03 4.75
C MET A 56 -6.72 11.14 4.48
N GLY A 57 -7.84 11.74 4.08
CA GLY A 57 -9.07 11.05 3.72
C GLY A 57 -9.95 11.90 2.78
N PRO A 58 -11.27 11.62 2.69
CA PRO A 58 -12.18 12.37 1.82
C PRO A 58 -12.10 13.88 2.03
N ASN A 59 -12.16 14.67 0.98
CA ASN A 59 -11.99 16.12 1.04
C ASN A 59 -12.87 16.80 -0.03
N TYR A 60 -12.75 18.12 -0.16
CA TYR A 60 -13.55 18.90 -1.11
C TYR A 60 -13.37 18.48 -2.58
N TYR A 61 -12.18 17.98 -2.93
CA TYR A 61 -11.79 17.68 -4.30
C TYR A 61 -11.93 16.20 -4.66
N LEU A 62 -11.73 15.29 -3.70
CA LEU A 62 -11.80 13.84 -3.88
C LEU A 62 -12.44 13.15 -2.69
N ASP A 63 -13.15 12.05 -2.95
CA ASP A 63 -13.81 11.20 -1.95
C ASP A 63 -12.85 10.33 -1.11
N ARG A 64 -11.54 10.66 -1.14
CA ARG A 64 -10.45 9.89 -0.53
C ARG A 64 -9.23 10.76 -0.33
N LYS A 65 -8.21 10.16 0.29
CA LYS A 65 -6.86 10.73 0.47
C LYS A 65 -6.34 11.32 -0.85
N ALA A 66 -5.90 12.57 -0.83
CA ALA A 66 -5.51 13.30 -2.03
C ALA A 66 -4.40 14.32 -1.78
N LEU A 67 -3.46 14.40 -2.73
CA LEU A 67 -2.55 15.52 -2.87
C LEU A 67 -3.23 16.52 -3.82
N VAL A 68 -3.37 17.77 -3.40
CA VAL A 68 -4.00 18.84 -4.16
C VAL A 68 -2.98 19.93 -4.41
N PHE A 69 -2.89 20.40 -5.65
CA PHE A 69 -1.98 21.49 -6.02
C PHE A 69 -2.57 22.32 -7.15
N ASN A 70 -2.14 23.58 -7.21
CA ASN A 70 -2.41 24.46 -8.33
C ASN A 70 -1.35 24.28 -9.40
N ILE A 71 -1.76 24.33 -10.67
CA ILE A 71 -0.89 24.39 -11.82
C ILE A 71 -1.37 25.44 -12.82
N PHE A 72 -0.47 26.32 -13.23
CA PHE A 72 -0.72 27.24 -14.33
C PHE A 72 -0.37 26.57 -15.65
N ILE A 73 -1.28 26.57 -16.62
CA ILE A 73 -1.02 26.11 -17.99
C ILE A 73 -1.39 27.24 -18.95
N ALA A 74 -0.43 27.65 -19.78
CA ALA A 74 -0.59 28.80 -20.67
C ALA A 74 -1.71 28.56 -21.70
N PRO A 75 -2.69 29.47 -21.84
CA PRO A 75 -3.78 29.32 -22.81
C PRO A 75 -3.33 29.28 -24.27
N SER A 76 -2.14 29.82 -24.55
CA SER A 76 -1.52 29.87 -25.88
C SER A 76 -0.37 28.87 -26.04
N GLY A 77 -0.23 27.91 -25.12
CA GLY A 77 0.77 26.86 -25.18
C GLY A 77 0.46 25.79 -26.22
N ASP A 78 1.35 24.79 -26.33
CA ASP A 78 1.15 23.65 -27.22
C ASP A 78 -0.08 22.81 -26.86
N SER A 79 -0.66 22.12 -27.84
CA SER A 79 -1.84 21.26 -27.63
C SER A 79 -1.50 20.00 -26.84
N ALA A 80 -2.49 19.35 -26.23
CA ALA A 80 -2.31 18.05 -25.57
C ALA A 80 -1.64 17.00 -26.49
N ASP A 81 -2.02 16.94 -27.78
CA ASP A 81 -1.43 16.04 -28.77
C ASP A 81 0.08 16.23 -28.99
N PHE A 82 0.60 17.43 -28.70
CA PHE A 82 2.03 17.71 -28.80
C PHE A 82 2.81 16.96 -27.71
N TYR A 83 2.39 17.13 -26.45
CA TYR A 83 2.99 16.44 -25.30
C TYR A 83 2.70 14.94 -25.32
N LYS A 84 1.50 14.54 -25.77
CA LYS A 84 1.06 13.13 -25.76
C LYS A 84 2.00 12.22 -26.57
N LYS A 85 2.58 12.72 -27.65
CA LYS A 85 3.58 11.99 -28.46
C LYS A 85 4.82 11.57 -27.67
N GLU A 86 5.24 12.38 -26.70
CA GLU A 86 6.35 12.06 -25.82
C GLU A 86 5.88 11.17 -24.66
N ALA A 87 4.72 11.49 -24.08
CA ALA A 87 4.15 10.72 -22.97
C ALA A 87 3.93 9.23 -23.31
N VAL A 88 3.40 8.95 -24.51
CA VAL A 88 3.10 7.58 -24.99
C VAL A 88 4.36 6.71 -25.16
N LYS A 89 5.55 7.31 -25.32
CA LYS A 89 6.81 6.55 -25.39
C LYS A 89 7.13 5.83 -24.07
N HIS A 90 6.72 6.43 -22.95
CA HIS A 90 6.92 5.89 -21.61
C HIS A 90 5.66 5.20 -21.06
N PHE A 91 4.48 5.66 -21.48
CA PHE A 91 3.19 5.12 -21.05
C PHE A 91 2.30 4.82 -22.26
N PRO A 92 2.49 3.67 -22.93
CA PRO A 92 1.81 3.36 -24.19
C PRO A 92 0.28 3.34 -24.11
N ASP A 93 -0.27 3.06 -22.92
CA ASP A 93 -1.71 3.00 -22.69
C ASP A 93 -2.39 4.39 -22.79
N LEU A 94 -1.63 5.50 -22.64
CA LEU A 94 -2.13 6.86 -22.85
C LEU A 94 -2.66 7.09 -24.26
N GLU A 95 -2.19 6.34 -25.27
CA GLU A 95 -2.63 6.49 -26.66
C GLU A 95 -4.15 6.44 -26.76
N ASN A 96 -4.78 5.54 -25.98
CA ASN A 96 -6.22 5.29 -26.00
C ASN A 96 -7.03 6.17 -25.02
N VAL A 97 -6.39 7.10 -24.30
CA VAL A 97 -7.04 7.98 -23.34
C VAL A 97 -7.36 9.33 -24.01
N GLU A 98 -8.62 9.77 -23.91
CA GLU A 98 -9.03 11.08 -24.41
C GLU A 98 -8.56 12.19 -23.46
N THR A 99 -7.66 13.05 -23.94
CA THR A 99 -7.11 14.16 -23.18
C THR A 99 -7.30 15.46 -23.98
N PRO A 100 -8.49 16.07 -23.95
CA PRO A 100 -8.82 17.21 -24.81
C PRO A 100 -7.98 18.46 -24.48
N PHE A 101 -7.56 18.61 -23.22
CA PHE A 101 -6.70 19.69 -22.78
C PHE A 101 -5.39 19.17 -22.18
N VAL A 102 -4.37 20.04 -22.15
CA VAL A 102 -3.05 19.70 -21.59
C VAL A 102 -3.17 19.31 -20.11
N VAL A 103 -4.08 19.94 -19.35
CA VAL A 103 -4.33 19.61 -17.94
C VAL A 103 -4.84 18.18 -17.77
N ASP A 104 -5.67 17.68 -18.69
CA ASP A 104 -6.16 16.30 -18.65
C ASP A 104 -5.01 15.31 -18.86
N LEU A 105 -4.17 15.58 -19.88
CA LEU A 105 -2.98 14.76 -20.14
C LEU A 105 -1.99 14.81 -18.98
N PHE A 106 -1.79 15.98 -18.36
CA PHE A 106 -0.92 16.13 -17.20
C PHE A 106 -1.42 15.25 -16.05
N ALA A 107 -2.70 15.32 -15.69
CA ALA A 107 -3.27 14.51 -14.62
C ALA A 107 -3.20 13.00 -14.93
N GLU A 108 -3.52 12.59 -16.15
CA GLU A 108 -3.45 11.19 -16.59
C GLU A 108 -2.01 10.65 -16.59
N THR A 109 -1.04 11.46 -17.00
CA THR A 109 0.38 11.10 -16.96
C THR A 109 0.87 11.03 -15.51
N LEU A 110 0.45 11.96 -14.65
CA LEU A 110 0.80 11.97 -13.22
C LEU A 110 0.30 10.71 -12.52
N ILE A 111 -0.92 10.25 -12.78
CA ILE A 111 -1.44 8.99 -12.24
C ILE A 111 -0.51 7.82 -12.59
N ARG A 112 -0.01 7.76 -13.83
CA ARG A 112 0.89 6.68 -14.29
C ARG A 112 2.27 6.75 -13.66
N ILE A 113 2.79 7.96 -13.43
CA ILE A 113 4.02 8.14 -12.66
C ILE A 113 3.80 7.68 -11.22
N LEU A 114 2.71 8.13 -10.58
CA LEU A 114 2.36 7.78 -9.20
C LEU A 114 2.12 6.30 -8.99
N LYS A 115 1.77 5.55 -10.05
CA LYS A 115 1.67 4.09 -10.00
C LYS A 115 3.01 3.39 -9.73
N MET A 116 4.14 4.07 -9.92
CA MET A 116 5.47 3.48 -9.78
C MET A 116 5.63 2.23 -10.68
N ASP A 117 6.76 1.55 -10.60
CA ASP A 117 7.00 0.30 -11.33
C ASP A 117 6.24 -0.92 -10.76
N ILE A 118 5.54 -0.72 -9.64
CA ILE A 118 4.74 -1.73 -8.95
C ILE A 118 3.23 -1.54 -9.10
N ASP A 119 2.75 -0.74 -10.06
CA ASP A 119 1.30 -0.54 -10.32
C ASP A 119 0.48 -0.32 -9.04
N LEU A 120 0.86 0.71 -8.28
CA LEU A 120 0.11 1.14 -7.11
C LEU A 120 -1.35 1.40 -7.50
N TYR A 121 -2.27 0.94 -6.65
CA TYR A 121 -3.69 1.20 -6.69
C TYR A 121 -4.01 2.68 -6.43
N ILE A 122 -3.68 3.51 -7.41
CA ILE A 122 -3.94 4.94 -7.50
C ILE A 122 -4.71 5.14 -8.80
N ASN A 123 -5.98 5.51 -8.67
CA ASN A 123 -6.91 5.46 -9.81
C ASN A 123 -7.81 6.70 -9.92
N LYS A 124 -7.71 7.66 -8.99
CA LYS A 124 -8.59 8.82 -8.98
C LYS A 124 -7.80 10.11 -8.99
N TYR A 125 -8.30 11.02 -9.81
CA TYR A 125 -7.95 12.42 -9.79
C TYR A 125 -9.20 13.26 -10.05
N SER A 126 -9.12 14.55 -9.79
CA SER A 126 -10.10 15.53 -10.22
C SER A 126 -9.40 16.81 -10.65
N ILE A 127 -10.03 17.54 -11.57
CA ILE A 127 -9.54 18.82 -12.09
C ILE A 127 -10.63 19.85 -11.84
N SER A 128 -10.25 21.00 -11.31
CA SER A 128 -11.10 22.17 -11.17
C SER A 128 -10.30 23.45 -11.46
N GLY A 129 -10.90 24.63 -11.32
CA GLY A 129 -10.23 25.91 -11.59
C GLY A 129 -10.17 26.81 -10.37
N ASP A 130 -9.08 27.57 -10.25
CA ASP A 130 -8.86 28.63 -9.26
C ASP A 130 -8.24 29.85 -9.95
N GLY A 131 -9.09 30.78 -10.37
CA GLY A 131 -8.66 31.96 -11.13
C GLY A 131 -8.08 31.59 -12.50
N GLU A 132 -6.78 31.85 -12.69
CA GLU A 132 -6.04 31.50 -13.92
C GLU A 132 -5.36 30.12 -13.82
N ASP A 133 -5.37 29.48 -12.64
CA ASP A 133 -4.75 28.18 -12.41
C ASP A 133 -5.79 27.05 -12.51
N TYR A 134 -5.32 25.87 -12.87
CA TYR A 134 -6.04 24.62 -12.61
C TYR A 134 -5.70 24.11 -11.22
N VAL A 135 -6.67 23.45 -10.57
CA VAL A 135 -6.46 22.71 -9.32
C VAL A 135 -6.58 21.24 -9.64
N ILE A 136 -5.50 20.50 -9.45
CA ILE A 136 -5.44 19.05 -9.62
C ILE A 136 -5.44 18.42 -8.23
N ALA A 137 -6.38 17.50 -8.00
CA ALA A 137 -6.35 16.62 -6.85
C ALA A 137 -6.07 15.20 -7.33
N VAL A 138 -5.11 14.50 -6.73
CA VAL A 138 -4.71 13.14 -7.12
C VAL A 138 -4.57 12.24 -5.90
N GLU A 139 -5.07 11.01 -5.99
CA GLU A 139 -4.86 10.01 -4.94
C GLU A 139 -3.36 9.73 -4.76
N TYR A 140 -2.92 9.58 -3.50
CA TYR A 140 -1.51 9.38 -3.18
C TYR A 140 -1.30 8.45 -1.98
N LEU A 141 -0.13 7.81 -1.93
CA LEU A 141 0.31 7.00 -0.77
C LEU A 141 1.28 7.79 0.11
N ASP A 142 2.40 8.20 -0.46
CA ASP A 142 3.42 9.02 0.21
C ASP A 142 3.39 10.45 -0.32
N LYS A 143 3.35 11.43 0.60
CA LYS A 143 3.16 12.83 0.26
C LYS A 143 4.36 13.38 -0.51
N GLU A 144 5.56 13.08 -0.03
CA GLU A 144 6.78 13.68 -0.56
C GLU A 144 7.08 13.08 -1.93
N ILE A 145 6.93 11.76 -2.09
CA ILE A 145 7.01 11.09 -3.40
C ILE A 145 5.98 11.66 -4.40
N ALA A 146 4.78 11.97 -3.93
CA ALA A 146 3.76 12.52 -4.82
C ALA A 146 4.07 13.96 -5.26
N ILE A 147 4.71 14.77 -4.39
CA ILE A 147 5.23 16.10 -4.77
C ILE A 147 6.38 15.95 -5.76
N ASP A 148 7.32 15.03 -5.51
CA ASP A 148 8.44 14.77 -6.41
C ASP A 148 7.97 14.26 -7.79
N ALA A 149 6.89 13.48 -7.83
CA ALA A 149 6.26 13.06 -9.08
C ALA A 149 5.63 14.23 -9.86
N VAL A 150 5.01 15.18 -9.17
CA VAL A 150 4.49 16.42 -9.77
C VAL A 150 5.64 17.25 -10.35
N ASP A 151 6.73 17.37 -9.60
CA ASP A 151 7.91 18.13 -10.00
C ASP A 151 8.62 17.50 -11.20
N LEU A 152 8.78 16.17 -11.20
CA LEU A 152 9.28 15.39 -12.34
C LEU A 152 8.45 15.66 -13.60
N LEU A 153 7.12 15.54 -13.50
CA LEU A 153 6.23 15.72 -14.64
C LEU A 153 6.24 17.16 -15.15
N ARG A 154 6.22 18.14 -14.24
CA ARG A 154 6.36 19.57 -14.55
C ARG A 154 7.63 19.81 -15.35
N ASP A 155 8.77 19.36 -14.85
CA ASP A 155 10.07 19.67 -15.46
C ASP A 155 10.21 18.99 -16.82
N TRP A 156 9.64 17.79 -16.95
CA TRP A 156 9.57 17.08 -18.23
C TRP A 156 8.70 17.81 -19.26
N PHE A 157 7.46 18.17 -18.90
CA PHE A 157 6.54 18.85 -19.82
C PHE A 157 7.08 20.22 -20.22
N ARG A 158 7.66 20.97 -19.28
CA ARG A 158 8.34 22.23 -19.58
C ARG A 158 9.53 22.05 -20.52
N ALA A 159 10.34 21.00 -20.33
CA ALA A 159 11.44 20.71 -21.24
C ALA A 159 10.96 20.40 -22.67
N ILE A 160 9.83 19.69 -22.81
CA ILE A 160 9.17 19.45 -24.10
C ILE A 160 8.79 20.76 -24.80
N SER A 161 8.13 21.71 -24.09
CA SER A 161 7.73 23.02 -24.65
C SER A 161 8.92 23.92 -25.00
N GLU A 162 10.04 23.75 -24.31
CA GLU A 162 11.26 24.54 -24.48
C GLU A 162 12.26 23.88 -25.46
N ASP A 163 11.91 22.72 -26.04
CA ASP A 163 12.79 21.90 -26.90
C ASP A 163 14.16 21.63 -26.22
N ARG A 164 14.12 21.33 -24.92
CA ARG A 164 15.29 20.96 -24.11
C ARG A 164 15.36 19.45 -23.92
N ASP A 165 16.58 18.93 -23.90
CA ASP A 165 16.83 17.53 -23.57
C ASP A 165 16.46 17.25 -22.11
N PHE A 166 15.71 16.17 -21.88
CA PHE A 166 15.28 15.71 -20.57
C PHE A 166 15.17 14.18 -20.59
N ASN A 167 16.01 13.50 -19.81
CA ASN A 167 15.95 12.05 -19.70
C ASN A 167 14.94 11.63 -18.63
N PHE A 168 13.68 11.50 -19.03
CA PHE A 168 12.60 11.08 -18.14
C PHE A 168 12.86 9.72 -17.50
N ALA A 169 13.45 8.76 -18.24
CA ALA A 169 13.70 7.42 -17.71
C ALA A 169 14.67 7.45 -16.52
N ASP A 170 15.77 8.20 -16.61
CA ASP A 170 16.76 8.30 -15.52
C ASP A 170 16.18 9.01 -14.29
N GLU A 171 15.40 10.07 -14.48
CA GLU A 171 14.78 10.78 -13.35
C GLU A 171 13.65 9.95 -12.69
N PHE A 172 12.89 9.19 -13.48
CA PHE A 172 11.90 8.25 -12.95
C PHE A 172 12.55 7.13 -12.13
N ILE A 173 13.72 6.62 -12.55
CA ILE A 173 14.48 5.63 -11.76
C ILE A 173 14.85 6.20 -10.39
N LYS A 174 15.28 7.45 -10.29
CA LYS A 174 15.59 8.08 -9.00
C LYS A 174 14.35 8.22 -8.11
N LEU A 175 13.24 8.67 -8.70
CA LEU A 175 11.95 8.75 -8.00
C LEU A 175 11.53 7.37 -7.46
N GLN A 176 11.70 6.32 -8.27
CA GLN A 176 11.43 4.94 -7.88
C GLN A 176 12.34 4.48 -6.74
N GLU A 177 13.65 4.74 -6.81
CA GLU A 177 14.60 4.39 -5.75
C GLU A 177 14.27 5.08 -4.42
N ASP A 178 13.76 6.32 -4.47
CA ASP A 178 13.31 7.03 -3.29
C ASP A 178 11.98 6.49 -2.76
N PHE A 179 11.05 6.12 -3.65
CA PHE A 179 9.83 5.41 -3.28
C PHE A 179 10.11 4.06 -2.60
N ASP A 180 11.07 3.28 -3.11
CA ASP A 180 11.45 1.97 -2.58
C ASP A 180 11.99 2.05 -1.13
N LYS A 181 12.54 3.20 -0.74
CA LYS A 181 13.00 3.48 0.63
C LYS A 181 11.86 3.84 1.59
N THR A 182 10.66 4.13 1.06
CA THR A 182 9.49 4.46 1.87
C THR A 182 8.87 3.22 2.51
N LEU A 183 7.90 3.44 3.41
CA LEU A 183 7.10 2.38 4.02
C LEU A 183 6.25 1.60 2.99
N PHE A 184 6.01 2.18 1.81
CA PHE A 184 5.11 1.64 0.79
C PHE A 184 5.85 0.90 -0.34
N GLY A 185 7.17 1.02 -0.42
CA GLY A 185 7.99 0.31 -1.42
C GLY A 185 8.04 -1.21 -1.23
N GLY A 186 7.81 -1.69 -0.01
CA GLY A 186 7.85 -3.12 0.31
C GLY A 186 6.63 -3.90 -0.21
N PRO A 187 6.80 -4.98 -1.00
CA PRO A 187 5.69 -5.64 -1.70
C PRO A 187 4.69 -6.30 -0.76
N THR A 188 5.16 -6.92 0.33
CA THR A 188 4.28 -7.57 1.32
C THR A 188 3.36 -6.56 1.99
N ILE A 189 3.91 -5.47 2.52
CA ILE A 189 3.14 -4.43 3.21
C ILE A 189 2.16 -3.79 2.23
N TYR A 190 2.64 -3.40 1.04
CA TYR A 190 1.79 -2.76 0.06
C TYR A 190 0.64 -3.66 -0.40
N SER A 191 0.90 -4.95 -0.61
CA SER A 191 -0.16 -5.90 -1.02
C SER A 191 -1.30 -6.02 0.00
N LEU A 192 -1.01 -5.88 1.31
CA LEU A 192 -2.04 -5.86 2.36
C LEU A 192 -2.80 -4.54 2.40
N ILE A 193 -2.11 -3.42 2.17
CA ILE A 193 -2.77 -2.10 2.04
C ILE A 193 -3.72 -2.13 0.85
N GLU A 194 -3.24 -2.56 -0.31
CA GLU A 194 -4.05 -2.69 -1.53
C GLU A 194 -5.24 -3.63 -1.32
N ALA A 195 -5.03 -4.79 -0.68
CA ALA A 195 -6.10 -5.74 -0.38
C ALA A 195 -7.20 -5.13 0.50
N GLY A 196 -6.83 -4.26 1.45
CA GLY A 196 -7.77 -3.48 2.26
C GLY A 196 -8.50 -2.43 1.45
N LEU A 197 -7.77 -1.62 0.65
CA LEU A 197 -8.35 -0.57 -0.20
C LEU A 197 -9.35 -1.13 -1.22
N LYS A 198 -9.02 -2.24 -1.90
CA LYS A 198 -9.91 -2.94 -2.84
C LYS A 198 -11.19 -3.49 -2.18
N ARG A 199 -11.16 -3.68 -0.86
CA ARG A 199 -12.28 -4.15 -0.05
C ARG A 199 -12.99 -3.01 0.69
N ASP A 200 -12.71 -1.75 0.36
CA ASP A 200 -13.28 -0.57 1.03
C ASP A 200 -13.05 -0.55 2.56
N ILE A 201 -11.96 -1.17 3.02
CA ILE A 201 -11.53 -1.11 4.41
C ILE A 201 -10.70 0.17 4.58
N PRO A 202 -11.02 1.05 5.53
CA PRO A 202 -10.18 2.21 5.82
C PRO A 202 -8.79 1.77 6.28
N VAL A 203 -7.72 2.34 5.70
CA VAL A 203 -6.33 2.04 6.06
C VAL A 203 -5.54 3.32 6.25
N PHE A 204 -4.78 3.41 7.33
CA PHE A 204 -3.85 4.51 7.56
C PHE A 204 -2.66 4.07 8.39
N TYR A 205 -1.54 4.78 8.24
CA TYR A 205 -0.31 4.50 8.97
C TYR A 205 -0.29 5.27 10.30
N LEU A 206 0.05 4.57 11.37
CA LEU A 206 0.23 5.12 12.71
C LEU A 206 1.73 5.36 12.92
N PHE A 207 2.19 6.58 12.69
CA PHE A 207 3.60 6.94 12.82
C PHE A 207 4.12 6.72 14.25
N GLU A 208 3.28 6.96 15.26
CA GLU A 208 3.67 6.81 16.67
C GLU A 208 3.81 5.35 17.10
N GLU A 209 3.18 4.41 16.37
CA GLU A 209 3.19 2.98 16.67
C GLU A 209 4.05 2.17 15.67
N ASN A 210 4.51 2.81 14.58
CA ASN A 210 5.25 2.17 13.50
C ASN A 210 4.48 0.98 12.87
N GLN A 211 3.15 1.12 12.76
CA GLN A 211 2.22 0.08 12.29
C GLN A 211 1.09 0.68 11.44
N PHE A 212 0.41 -0.16 10.68
CA PHE A 212 -0.82 0.19 9.96
C PHE A 212 -2.04 -0.15 10.81
N GLN A 213 -3.09 0.66 10.66
CA GLN A 213 -4.41 0.37 11.17
C GLN A 213 -5.37 0.17 10.00
N TRP A 214 -6.11 -0.94 10.04
CA TRP A 214 -7.27 -1.21 9.20
C TRP A 214 -8.53 -1.06 10.05
N GLY A 215 -9.55 -0.37 9.52
CA GLY A 215 -10.80 -0.14 10.22
C GLY A 215 -10.72 0.83 11.40
N TYR A 216 -11.82 0.94 12.16
CA TYR A 216 -11.99 1.93 13.22
C TYR A 216 -12.51 1.34 14.53
N GLY A 217 -12.23 2.05 15.62
CA GLY A 217 -12.86 1.80 16.92
C GLY A 217 -12.61 0.40 17.45
N LYS A 218 -13.65 -0.24 17.98
CA LYS A 218 -13.59 -1.65 18.42
C LYS A 218 -13.40 -2.67 17.29
N LYS A 219 -13.57 -2.25 16.04
CA LYS A 219 -13.44 -3.08 14.84
C LYS A 219 -12.07 -2.93 14.16
N GLN A 220 -11.17 -2.15 14.74
CA GLN A 220 -9.84 -1.94 14.17
C GLN A 220 -8.99 -3.21 14.24
N LEU A 221 -8.06 -3.32 13.29
CA LEU A 221 -6.96 -4.27 13.27
C LEU A 221 -5.67 -3.49 13.11
N ARG A 222 -4.65 -3.74 13.94
CA ARG A 222 -3.35 -3.07 13.81
C ARG A 222 -2.26 -4.08 13.56
N GLY A 223 -1.31 -3.75 12.70
CA GLY A 223 -0.26 -4.68 12.36
C GLY A 223 0.77 -4.13 11.38
N ARG A 224 1.77 -4.95 11.11
CA ARG A 224 2.81 -4.68 10.12
C ARG A 224 3.23 -5.99 9.47
N SER A 225 3.41 -5.97 8.15
CA SER A 225 3.49 -7.21 7.37
C SER A 225 2.25 -8.06 7.66
N THR A 226 2.37 -9.38 7.79
CA THR A 226 1.26 -10.29 8.10
C THR A 226 1.16 -10.66 9.58
N THR A 227 1.61 -9.76 10.48
CA THR A 227 1.50 -9.94 11.94
C THR A 227 0.68 -8.81 12.54
N PHE A 228 -0.31 -9.17 13.36
CA PHE A 228 -1.34 -8.27 13.86
C PHE A 228 -1.43 -8.29 15.39
N ASP A 229 -2.06 -7.27 15.97
CA ASP A 229 -2.26 -7.13 17.42
C ASP A 229 -3.18 -8.20 18.03
N THR A 230 -3.88 -8.94 17.18
CA THR A 230 -4.67 -10.12 17.57
C THR A 230 -3.85 -11.40 17.71
N ASP A 231 -2.64 -11.45 17.14
CA ASP A 231 -1.76 -12.62 17.17
C ASP A 231 -1.15 -12.81 18.56
N GLY A 232 -0.96 -14.07 18.96
CA GLY A 232 -0.34 -14.46 20.21
C GLY A 232 1.16 -14.21 20.17
N ILE A 233 1.62 -13.20 20.91
CA ILE A 233 3.06 -12.85 20.98
C ILE A 233 3.94 -14.06 21.34
N LYS A 234 3.45 -14.96 22.21
CA LYS A 234 4.19 -16.17 22.59
C LYS A 234 4.25 -17.21 21.48
N ASP A 235 3.23 -17.29 20.65
CA ASP A 235 3.21 -18.19 19.51
C ASP A 235 4.10 -17.65 18.39
N THR A 236 4.09 -16.34 18.16
CA THR A 236 5.01 -15.70 17.19
C THR A 236 6.47 -15.83 17.63
N GLU A 237 6.77 -15.60 18.92
CA GLU A 237 8.11 -15.78 19.49
C GLU A 237 8.55 -17.25 19.41
N PHE A 238 7.64 -18.19 19.72
CA PHE A 238 7.92 -19.62 19.65
C PHE A 238 8.37 -20.09 18.26
N THR A 239 7.76 -19.56 17.19
CA THR A 239 8.16 -19.89 15.81
C THR A 239 9.61 -19.51 15.46
N MET A 240 10.25 -18.64 16.24
CA MET A 240 11.65 -18.25 16.02
C MET A 240 12.64 -19.31 16.52
N TYR A 241 12.21 -20.22 17.40
CA TYR A 241 13.07 -21.26 17.99
C TYR A 241 12.94 -22.59 17.24
N LYS A 242 13.69 -22.74 16.14
CA LYS A 242 13.63 -23.92 15.25
C LYS A 242 13.70 -25.25 15.98
N ASP A 243 14.59 -25.40 16.94
CA ASP A 243 14.77 -26.65 17.68
C ASP A 243 13.55 -26.98 18.55
N MET A 244 13.01 -25.99 19.26
CA MET A 244 11.82 -26.19 20.07
C MET A 244 10.56 -26.45 19.22
N VAL A 245 10.46 -25.82 18.05
CA VAL A 245 9.40 -26.09 17.08
C VAL A 245 9.52 -27.53 16.57
N GLY A 246 10.74 -27.99 16.26
CA GLY A 246 11.01 -29.38 15.89
C GLY A 246 10.56 -30.36 16.97
N ASP A 247 10.95 -30.13 18.22
CA ASP A 247 10.54 -30.97 19.37
C ASP A 247 9.01 -31.00 19.54
N PHE A 248 8.36 -29.85 19.39
CA PHE A 248 6.89 -29.75 19.42
C PHE A 248 6.23 -30.54 18.29
N LEU A 249 6.73 -30.42 17.06
CA LEU A 249 6.23 -31.17 15.92
C LEU A 249 6.35 -32.68 16.16
N MET A 250 7.50 -33.15 16.63
CA MET A 250 7.71 -34.55 16.99
C MET A 250 6.75 -35.02 18.09
N MET A 251 6.57 -34.22 19.15
CA MET A 251 5.63 -34.51 20.24
C MET A 251 4.19 -34.67 19.73
N CYS A 252 3.78 -33.84 18.75
CA CYS A 252 2.46 -33.91 18.12
C CYS A 252 2.35 -35.02 17.06
N GLY A 253 3.42 -35.77 16.78
CA GLY A 253 3.44 -36.83 15.77
C GLY A 253 3.47 -36.31 14.33
N LEU A 254 3.94 -35.08 14.14
CA LEU A 254 4.07 -34.42 12.83
C LEU A 254 5.47 -34.67 12.25
N PRO A 255 5.61 -34.72 10.92
CA PRO A 255 6.86 -35.09 10.27
C PRO A 255 7.84 -33.91 10.31
N THR A 256 9.00 -34.10 10.93
CA THR A 256 10.09 -33.12 10.95
C THR A 256 11.43 -33.87 10.96
N PRO A 257 12.55 -33.32 10.44
CA PRO A 257 13.83 -34.00 10.45
C PRO A 257 14.25 -34.40 11.87
N ILE A 258 14.41 -35.70 12.10
CA ILE A 258 14.88 -36.22 13.39
C ILE A 258 16.37 -35.91 13.50
N GLY A 259 16.78 -35.29 14.60
CA GLY A 259 18.18 -34.91 14.80
C GLY A 259 18.50 -34.59 16.26
N LYS A 260 19.76 -34.23 16.50
CA LYS A 260 20.25 -33.88 17.83
C LYS A 260 21.32 -32.79 17.76
N ASN A 261 21.29 -31.90 18.74
CA ASN A 261 22.35 -30.93 18.98
C ASN A 261 23.55 -31.65 19.61
N CYS A 262 24.72 -31.48 18.98
CA CYS A 262 25.99 -32.08 19.34
C CYS A 262 27.00 -30.97 19.58
N TYR A 263 27.80 -31.12 20.64
CA TYR A 263 28.79 -30.10 21.04
C TYR A 263 30.22 -30.60 20.88
N LYS A 264 30.39 -31.86 20.50
CA LYS A 264 31.70 -32.51 20.32
C LYS A 264 31.70 -33.37 19.07
N GLU A 265 32.88 -33.51 18.47
CA GLU A 265 33.08 -34.29 17.25
C GLU A 265 32.62 -35.75 17.39
N GLN A 266 32.83 -36.38 18.55
CA GLN A 266 32.38 -37.76 18.73
C GLN A 266 30.85 -37.86 18.86
N GLU A 267 30.20 -36.86 19.49
CA GLU A 267 28.74 -36.85 19.66
C GLU A 267 28.02 -36.79 18.30
N ILE A 268 28.56 -36.01 17.36
CA ILE A 268 27.97 -35.87 16.02
C ILE A 268 28.14 -37.14 15.18
N VAL A 269 29.27 -37.83 15.31
CA VAL A 269 29.52 -39.11 14.61
C VAL A 269 28.61 -40.21 15.17
N ASP A 270 28.51 -40.32 16.49
CA ASP A 270 27.66 -41.32 17.14
C ASP A 270 26.19 -41.13 16.75
N GLU A 271 25.71 -39.88 16.69
CA GLU A 271 24.34 -39.61 16.27
C GLU A 271 24.14 -39.83 14.76
N ALA A 272 25.11 -39.47 13.90
CA ALA A 272 25.02 -39.74 12.47
C ALA A 272 24.92 -41.24 12.17
N LEU A 273 25.68 -42.07 12.89
CA LEU A 273 25.59 -43.53 12.80
C LEU A 273 24.23 -44.07 13.28
N LYS A 274 23.66 -43.44 14.31
CA LYS A 274 22.35 -43.81 14.85
C LYS A 274 21.20 -43.44 13.91
N LEU A 275 21.25 -42.28 13.26
CA LEU A 275 20.26 -41.85 12.27
C LEU A 275 20.38 -42.65 10.96
N GLY A 276 21.60 -43.08 10.63
CA GLY A 276 21.92 -43.69 9.36
C GLY A 276 22.17 -42.66 8.26
N PHE A 277 23.02 -43.01 7.31
CA PHE A 277 23.39 -42.12 6.22
C PHE A 277 22.36 -42.16 5.06
N PRO A 278 22.19 -41.05 4.32
CA PRO A 278 22.89 -39.77 4.52
C PRO A 278 22.24 -38.85 5.54
N VAL A 279 23.08 -37.98 6.11
CA VAL A 279 22.69 -36.99 7.12
C VAL A 279 22.97 -35.57 6.64
N VAL A 280 22.36 -34.61 7.33
CA VAL A 280 22.64 -33.18 7.20
C VAL A 280 23.31 -32.70 8.48
N VAL A 281 24.38 -31.91 8.33
CA VAL A 281 25.11 -31.26 9.41
C VAL A 281 24.90 -29.75 9.27
N LYS A 282 24.46 -29.06 10.33
CA LYS A 282 24.23 -27.60 10.32
C LYS A 282 24.58 -26.94 11.66
N PRO A 283 25.04 -25.69 11.71
CA PRO A 283 25.20 -24.95 12.97
C PRO A 283 23.85 -24.74 13.67
N VAL A 284 23.85 -24.71 15.01
CA VAL A 284 22.66 -24.38 15.81
C VAL A 284 22.18 -22.95 15.55
N ALA A 285 23.12 -21.99 15.52
CA ALA A 285 22.86 -20.57 15.29
C ALA A 285 23.21 -20.14 13.85
N GLY A 286 22.53 -20.73 12.85
CA GLY A 286 22.74 -20.42 11.44
C GLY A 286 21.61 -19.63 10.78
N HIS A 287 21.93 -18.61 9.98
CA HIS A 287 21.00 -17.91 9.10
C HIS A 287 21.25 -18.29 7.63
N LYS A 288 20.18 -18.26 6.80
CA LYS A 288 20.25 -18.39 5.33
C LYS A 288 20.96 -19.64 4.77
N GLY A 289 21.11 -20.71 5.56
CA GLY A 289 21.76 -21.94 5.12
C GLY A 289 23.29 -21.92 5.17
N GLN A 290 23.89 -20.90 5.78
CA GLN A 290 25.33 -20.86 6.04
C GLN A 290 25.76 -22.03 6.93
N GLY A 291 26.86 -22.69 6.59
CA GLY A 291 27.38 -23.86 7.31
C GLY A 291 26.54 -25.13 7.17
N VAL A 292 25.45 -25.15 6.39
CA VAL A 292 24.64 -26.37 6.18
C VAL A 292 25.28 -27.27 5.16
N VAL A 293 25.76 -28.45 5.57
CA VAL A 293 26.32 -29.46 4.68
C VAL A 293 25.32 -30.62 4.54
N THR A 294 24.89 -30.89 3.31
CA THR A 294 23.88 -31.90 2.96
C THR A 294 24.49 -33.08 2.23
N GLY A 295 23.84 -34.24 2.24
CA GLY A 295 24.29 -35.41 1.47
C GLY A 295 25.55 -36.06 2.04
N ILE A 296 25.76 -35.96 3.35
CA ILE A 296 26.92 -36.56 4.01
C ILE A 296 26.68 -38.07 4.12
N GLU A 297 27.51 -38.87 3.46
CA GLU A 297 27.38 -40.33 3.40
C GLU A 297 28.38 -41.09 4.29
N THR A 298 29.38 -40.40 4.86
CA THR A 298 30.47 -41.05 5.61
C THR A 298 30.80 -40.34 6.91
N GLU A 299 31.29 -41.10 7.90
CA GLU A 299 31.78 -40.53 9.18
C GLU A 299 32.88 -39.48 8.98
N LYS A 300 33.76 -39.69 7.99
CA LYS A 300 34.85 -38.77 7.68
C LYS A 300 34.30 -37.41 7.27
N ASP A 301 33.27 -37.40 6.44
CA ASP A 301 32.63 -36.19 5.95
C ASP A 301 31.80 -35.52 7.06
N VAL A 302 31.20 -36.27 7.98
CA VAL A 302 30.57 -35.72 9.21
C VAL A 302 31.60 -34.97 10.06
N ARG A 303 32.75 -35.59 10.34
CA ARG A 303 33.83 -34.95 11.12
C ARG A 303 34.35 -33.70 10.43
N LYS A 304 34.52 -33.76 9.11
CA LYS A 304 34.93 -32.60 8.32
C LYS A 304 33.91 -31.46 8.46
N ALA A 305 32.62 -31.73 8.23
CA ALA A 305 31.58 -30.72 8.34
C ALA A 305 31.50 -30.10 9.75
N PHE A 306 31.69 -30.89 10.80
CA PHE A 306 31.75 -30.38 12.17
C PHE A 306 32.92 -29.42 12.38
N ASN A 307 34.11 -29.79 11.92
CA ASN A 307 35.31 -28.94 12.04
C ASN A 307 35.21 -27.68 11.18
N ASP A 308 34.68 -27.77 9.96
CA ASP A 308 34.44 -26.62 9.09
C ASP A 308 33.53 -25.57 9.79
N ILE A 309 32.50 -26.01 10.52
CA ILE A 309 31.59 -25.12 11.27
C ILE A 309 32.29 -24.46 12.48
N ILE A 310 33.16 -25.19 13.18
CA ILE A 310 33.96 -24.62 14.28
C ILE A 310 34.90 -23.55 13.73
N GLU A 311 35.65 -23.87 12.67
CA GLU A 311 36.59 -22.94 12.03
C GLU A 311 35.87 -21.67 11.54
N MET A 312 34.67 -21.82 10.96
CA MET A 312 33.82 -20.70 10.56
C MET A 312 33.42 -19.83 11.76
N SER A 313 32.99 -20.44 12.86
CA SER A 313 32.59 -19.70 14.08
C SER A 313 33.78 -18.93 14.67
N GLU A 314 34.97 -19.54 14.69
CA GLU A 314 36.20 -18.91 15.16
C GLU A 314 36.63 -17.74 14.26
N ALA A 315 36.53 -17.90 12.94
CA ALA A 315 36.88 -16.87 11.96
C ALA A 315 35.95 -15.64 12.06
N GLU A 316 34.67 -15.86 12.35
CA GLU A 316 33.67 -14.80 12.53
C GLU A 316 33.68 -14.17 13.93
N GLY A 317 34.44 -14.76 14.87
CA GLY A 317 34.53 -14.29 16.26
C GLY A 317 33.24 -14.50 17.06
N VAL A 318 32.42 -15.48 16.67
CA VAL A 318 31.17 -15.84 17.34
C VAL A 318 31.36 -17.06 18.25
N ASN A 319 30.58 -17.13 19.32
CA ASN A 319 30.64 -18.29 20.21
C ASN A 319 30.04 -19.52 19.51
N PHE A 320 30.72 -20.65 19.63
CA PHE A 320 30.21 -21.93 19.14
C PHE A 320 28.99 -22.39 19.98
N GLU A 321 27.81 -22.40 19.35
CA GLU A 321 26.55 -22.78 20.01
C GLU A 321 26.16 -24.26 19.79
N GLY A 322 27.02 -25.02 19.10
CA GLY A 322 26.78 -26.43 18.76
C GLY A 322 26.48 -26.67 17.29
N VAL A 323 26.42 -27.95 16.92
CA VAL A 323 26.10 -28.44 15.58
C VAL A 323 24.97 -29.45 15.67
N ILE A 324 24.00 -29.33 14.78
CA ILE A 324 22.88 -30.26 14.65
C ILE A 324 23.22 -31.29 13.58
N VAL A 325 23.12 -32.57 13.94
CA VAL A 325 23.06 -33.68 12.97
C VAL A 325 21.61 -34.12 12.85
N GLN A 326 21.11 -34.23 11.62
CA GLN A 326 19.73 -34.61 11.36
C GLN A 326 19.59 -35.50 10.14
N GLN A 327 18.47 -36.23 10.07
CA GLN A 327 18.08 -37.00 8.90
C GLN A 327 18.00 -36.11 7.66
N MET A 328 18.46 -36.63 6.52
CA MET A 328 18.26 -35.97 5.24
C MET A 328 16.84 -36.20 4.72
N ILE A 329 16.10 -35.11 4.52
CA ILE A 329 14.84 -35.10 3.79
C ILE A 329 15.14 -34.72 2.34
N TYR A 330 14.58 -35.47 1.40
CA TYR A 330 14.73 -35.27 -0.04
C TYR A 330 13.44 -34.75 -0.62
N GLY A 331 13.57 -33.92 -1.66
CA GLY A 331 12.43 -33.41 -2.41
C GLY A 331 12.60 -31.95 -2.76
N THR A 332 11.51 -31.34 -3.19
CA THR A 332 11.45 -29.92 -3.49
C THR A 332 10.94 -29.14 -2.28
N ASP A 333 11.42 -27.90 -2.18
CA ASP A 333 11.04 -26.96 -1.14
C ASP A 333 9.65 -26.39 -1.43
N HIS A 334 8.75 -26.49 -0.47
CA HIS A 334 7.41 -25.95 -0.55
C HIS A 334 7.11 -25.04 0.64
N ARG A 335 6.43 -23.93 0.37
CA ARG A 335 5.76 -23.12 1.39
C ARG A 335 4.26 -23.36 1.35
N LEU A 336 3.74 -23.90 2.43
CA LEU A 336 2.30 -24.06 2.66
C LEU A 336 1.83 -22.92 3.55
N LEU A 337 0.76 -22.22 3.16
CA LEU A 337 0.19 -21.14 3.95
C LEU A 337 -1.14 -21.55 4.56
N SER A 338 -1.36 -21.15 5.81
CA SER A 338 -2.68 -21.05 6.40
C SER A 338 -3.05 -19.60 6.71
N VAL A 339 -4.33 -19.29 6.55
CA VAL A 339 -4.93 -17.99 6.88
C VAL A 339 -6.22 -18.24 7.65
N GLY A 340 -6.39 -17.62 8.82
CA GLY A 340 -7.56 -17.83 9.69
C GLY A 340 -7.73 -19.28 10.13
N GLY A 341 -6.62 -20.03 10.27
CA GLY A 341 -6.63 -21.45 10.62
C GLY A 341 -7.01 -22.40 9.47
N LYS A 342 -7.17 -21.88 8.24
CA LYS A 342 -7.51 -22.65 7.03
C LYS A 342 -6.37 -22.65 6.03
N PHE A 343 -6.19 -23.75 5.31
CA PHE A 343 -5.20 -23.80 4.24
C PHE A 343 -5.55 -22.76 3.15
N ALA A 344 -4.55 -21.99 2.73
CA ALA A 344 -4.74 -20.88 1.80
C ALA A 344 -4.00 -21.08 0.47
N ALA A 345 -2.75 -21.55 0.52
CA ALA A 345 -1.93 -21.71 -0.68
C ALA A 345 -0.79 -22.70 -0.47
N ALA A 346 -0.32 -23.31 -1.56
CA ALA A 346 0.95 -24.05 -1.61
C ALA A 346 1.81 -23.53 -2.77
N LEU A 347 3.08 -23.22 -2.47
CA LEU A 347 4.05 -22.75 -3.44
C LEU A 347 5.30 -23.61 -3.40
N GLU A 348 5.68 -24.19 -4.53
CA GLU A 348 6.98 -24.81 -4.72
C GLU A 348 8.02 -23.72 -5.01
N ARG A 349 9.18 -23.81 -4.35
CA ARG A 349 10.31 -22.90 -4.51
C ARG A 349 11.47 -23.68 -5.12
N VAL A 350 11.86 -23.28 -6.32
CA VAL A 350 13.00 -23.87 -7.03
C VAL A 350 14.19 -22.91 -6.94
N PRO A 351 15.39 -23.36 -6.55
CA PRO A 351 16.58 -22.52 -6.59
C PRO A 351 16.86 -22.01 -8.00
N ALA A 352 17.57 -20.88 -8.10
CA ALA A 352 17.99 -20.35 -9.40
C ALA A 352 18.73 -21.43 -10.21
N PHE A 353 18.40 -21.56 -11.49
CA PHE A 353 19.01 -22.55 -12.37
C PHE A 353 19.12 -22.00 -13.80
N VAL A 354 19.97 -22.63 -14.59
CA VAL A 354 20.05 -22.46 -16.05
C VAL A 354 20.06 -23.84 -16.71
N ASP A 355 19.52 -23.91 -17.93
CA ASP A 355 19.57 -25.12 -18.75
C ASP A 355 20.69 -24.99 -19.78
N GLY A 356 21.61 -25.95 -19.78
CA GLY A 356 22.71 -26.01 -20.74
C GLY A 356 22.20 -26.20 -22.17
N ASN A 357 22.86 -25.52 -23.11
CA ASN A 357 22.62 -25.67 -24.55
C ASN A 357 23.84 -26.26 -25.29
N GLY A 358 24.88 -26.68 -24.56
CA GLY A 358 26.12 -27.23 -25.11
C GLY A 358 27.04 -26.21 -25.78
N THR A 359 26.69 -24.92 -25.83
CA THR A 359 27.50 -23.88 -26.49
C THR A 359 27.87 -22.73 -25.58
N ASP A 360 26.94 -22.27 -24.75
CA ASP A 360 27.08 -21.03 -23.98
C ASP A 360 27.61 -21.33 -22.58
N THR A 361 28.39 -20.39 -22.05
CA THR A 361 28.86 -20.44 -20.66
C THR A 361 27.72 -20.23 -19.68
N ILE A 362 27.87 -20.66 -18.43
CA ILE A 362 26.89 -20.39 -17.36
C ILE A 362 26.61 -18.88 -17.22
N GLU A 363 27.64 -18.03 -17.35
CA GLU A 363 27.48 -16.56 -17.32
C GLU A 363 26.58 -16.04 -18.46
N GLU A 364 26.78 -16.54 -19.67
CA GLU A 364 25.96 -16.18 -20.83
C GLU A 364 24.52 -16.70 -20.70
N LEU A 365 24.34 -17.93 -20.20
CA LEU A 365 23.02 -18.49 -19.91
C LEU A 365 22.27 -17.69 -18.86
N ILE A 366 22.96 -17.23 -17.79
CA ILE A 366 22.38 -16.33 -16.78
C ILE A 366 21.93 -15.02 -17.41
N LYS A 367 22.73 -14.44 -18.32
CA LYS A 367 22.37 -13.22 -19.03
C LYS A 367 21.11 -13.41 -19.87
N VAL A 368 21.05 -14.47 -20.67
CA VAL A 368 19.87 -14.81 -21.48
C VAL A 368 18.64 -15.02 -20.60
N GLU A 369 18.80 -15.68 -19.46
CA GLU A 369 17.72 -15.91 -18.49
C GLU A 369 17.22 -14.58 -17.89
N ASN A 370 18.13 -13.67 -17.54
CA ASN A 370 17.83 -12.35 -16.99
C ASN A 370 17.25 -11.35 -17.99
N ASP A 371 17.46 -11.57 -19.30
CA ASP A 371 16.89 -10.74 -20.38
C ASP A 371 15.41 -11.06 -20.64
N LYS A 372 14.83 -12.08 -19.98
CA LYS A 372 13.40 -12.38 -20.07
C LYS A 372 12.56 -11.30 -19.39
N GLU A 373 11.47 -10.87 -20.05
CA GLU A 373 10.54 -9.85 -19.52
C GLU A 373 9.94 -10.19 -18.14
N ILE A 374 9.84 -11.47 -17.80
CA ILE A 374 9.34 -11.94 -16.50
C ILE A 374 10.34 -11.74 -15.34
N ARG A 375 11.61 -11.37 -15.64
CA ARG A 375 12.68 -11.13 -14.65
C ARG A 375 13.01 -9.65 -14.52
N LEU A 376 12.26 -8.95 -13.69
CA LEU A 376 12.48 -7.54 -13.36
C LEU A 376 13.06 -7.40 -11.94
N ASP A 377 13.90 -6.39 -11.75
CA ASP A 377 14.44 -6.04 -10.43
C ASP A 377 13.48 -5.10 -9.68
N ASN A 378 12.18 -5.41 -9.67
CA ASN A 378 11.19 -4.66 -8.94
C ASN A 378 10.41 -5.53 -7.96
N ALA A 379 9.76 -4.88 -7.00
CA ALA A 379 9.09 -5.55 -5.89
C ALA A 379 7.88 -6.39 -6.34
N ARG A 380 7.33 -6.17 -7.55
CA ARG A 380 6.20 -6.92 -8.09
C ARG A 380 6.52 -7.99 -9.14
N SER A 381 7.78 -8.13 -9.50
CA SER A 381 8.20 -9.07 -10.53
C SER A 381 7.90 -10.52 -10.10
N PRO A 382 7.33 -11.36 -10.98
CA PRO A 382 7.18 -12.79 -10.70
C PRO A 382 8.51 -13.50 -10.44
N LEU A 383 9.60 -13.01 -11.05
CA LEU A 383 10.96 -13.48 -10.84
C LEU A 383 11.91 -12.31 -10.63
N ALA A 384 12.80 -12.42 -9.65
CA ALA A 384 13.95 -11.52 -9.58
C ALA A 384 15.02 -11.96 -10.60
N LYS A 385 15.93 -11.06 -10.96
CA LYS A 385 17.11 -11.45 -11.71
C LYS A 385 18.01 -12.35 -10.89
N ILE A 386 18.68 -13.28 -11.57
CA ILE A 386 19.74 -14.11 -11.04
C ILE A 386 20.96 -13.21 -10.86
N LYS A 387 21.32 -12.95 -9.60
CA LYS A 387 22.51 -12.18 -9.24
C LYS A 387 23.72 -13.09 -9.15
N ILE A 388 24.80 -12.69 -9.79
CA ILE A 388 26.12 -13.33 -9.64
C ILE A 388 26.77 -12.72 -8.40
N ASP A 389 26.84 -13.50 -7.32
CA ASP A 389 27.47 -13.16 -6.04
C ASP A 389 28.30 -14.34 -5.53
N ASP A 390 28.98 -14.13 -4.41
CA ASP A 390 29.88 -15.12 -3.81
C ASP A 390 29.13 -16.45 -3.53
N ASP A 391 27.92 -16.39 -2.97
CA ASP A 391 27.07 -17.55 -2.70
C ASP A 391 26.82 -18.42 -3.95
N LEU A 392 26.53 -17.79 -5.11
CA LEU A 392 26.36 -18.49 -6.38
C LEU A 392 27.68 -19.13 -6.84
N THR A 393 28.78 -18.38 -6.78
CA THR A 393 30.09 -18.85 -7.27
C THR A 393 30.66 -19.98 -6.40
N ASP A 394 30.45 -19.92 -5.08
CA ASP A 394 30.83 -20.98 -4.15
C ASP A 394 30.03 -22.26 -4.41
N TYR A 395 28.73 -22.13 -4.69
CA TYR A 395 27.89 -23.29 -4.98
C TYR A 395 28.23 -23.94 -6.32
N LEU A 396 28.61 -23.17 -7.34
CA LEU A 396 29.16 -23.73 -8.59
C LEU A 396 30.46 -24.48 -8.33
N SER A 397 31.36 -23.93 -7.51
CA SER A 397 32.65 -24.54 -7.18
C SER A 397 32.48 -25.89 -6.50
N LEU A 398 31.48 -26.05 -5.64
CA LEU A 398 31.14 -27.33 -5.01
C LEU A 398 30.63 -28.39 -5.99
N GLN A 399 30.10 -27.96 -7.14
CA GLN A 399 29.71 -28.84 -8.25
C GLN A 399 30.88 -29.11 -9.21
N GLY A 400 32.06 -28.54 -8.96
CA GLY A 400 33.20 -28.59 -9.87
C GLY A 400 33.02 -27.71 -11.11
N LEU A 401 32.12 -26.73 -11.06
CA LEU A 401 31.79 -25.81 -12.15
C LEU A 401 32.30 -24.40 -11.85
N THR A 402 32.40 -23.59 -12.89
CA THR A 402 32.70 -22.15 -12.83
C THR A 402 31.76 -21.39 -13.77
N LEU A 403 31.70 -20.07 -13.66
CA LEU A 403 30.92 -19.22 -14.59
C LEU A 403 31.28 -19.43 -16.07
N GLN A 404 32.52 -19.85 -16.35
CA GLN A 404 33.04 -20.11 -17.70
C GLN A 404 32.82 -21.56 -18.17
N SER A 405 32.20 -22.40 -17.34
CA SER A 405 31.85 -23.77 -17.74
C SER A 405 30.71 -23.75 -18.75
N VAL A 406 30.78 -24.61 -19.76
CA VAL A 406 29.73 -24.82 -20.76
C VAL A 406 29.01 -26.13 -20.43
N PRO A 407 27.78 -26.10 -19.90
CA PRO A 407 27.04 -27.31 -19.57
C PRO A 407 26.54 -28.00 -20.85
N ASP A 408 26.55 -29.34 -20.86
CA ASP A 408 26.01 -30.14 -21.97
C ASP A 408 24.54 -29.79 -22.23
N ASP A 409 24.11 -29.93 -23.49
CA ASP A 409 22.73 -29.66 -23.91
C ASP A 409 21.71 -30.46 -23.06
N GLY A 410 20.72 -29.76 -22.51
CA GLY A 410 19.71 -30.31 -21.61
C GLY A 410 20.15 -30.50 -20.15
N THR A 411 21.38 -30.14 -19.79
CA THR A 411 21.86 -30.24 -18.39
C THR A 411 21.33 -29.07 -17.58
N LYS A 412 20.50 -29.34 -16.58
CA LYS A 412 20.07 -28.32 -15.61
C LYS A 412 21.17 -28.08 -14.58
N VAL A 413 21.71 -26.87 -14.55
CA VAL A 413 22.69 -26.44 -13.54
C VAL A 413 21.99 -25.62 -12.48
N ILE A 414 21.98 -26.13 -11.24
CA ILE A 414 21.46 -25.40 -10.10
C ILE A 414 22.53 -24.41 -9.63
N LEU A 415 22.16 -23.13 -9.55
CA LEU A 415 23.06 -22.03 -9.27
C LEU A 415 23.16 -21.72 -7.77
N ARG A 416 22.19 -22.14 -6.96
CA ARG A 416 22.14 -21.86 -5.52
C ARG A 416 21.63 -23.04 -4.71
N ARG A 417 22.12 -23.15 -3.46
CA ARG A 417 21.68 -24.18 -2.51
C ARG A 417 20.25 -23.98 -2.01
N VAL A 418 19.86 -22.72 -1.77
CA VAL A 418 18.55 -22.35 -1.19
C VAL A 418 17.67 -21.71 -2.26
N ALA A 419 16.38 -22.03 -2.24
CA ALA A 419 15.38 -21.45 -3.13
C ALA A 419 14.99 -20.02 -2.73
N ASN A 420 15.96 -19.11 -2.73
CA ASN A 420 15.72 -17.71 -2.44
C ASN A 420 15.18 -16.98 -3.68
N ILE A 421 13.90 -16.64 -3.67
CA ILE A 421 13.20 -15.96 -4.77
C ILE A 421 13.85 -14.62 -5.12
N SER A 422 14.31 -13.84 -4.12
CA SER A 422 14.96 -12.55 -4.36
C SER A 422 16.35 -12.65 -4.99
N ALA A 423 16.92 -13.86 -5.03
CA ALA A 423 18.21 -14.16 -5.65
C ALA A 423 18.07 -14.99 -6.95
N GLY A 424 16.90 -14.88 -7.60
CA GLY A 424 16.61 -15.50 -8.89
C GLY A 424 15.93 -16.86 -8.83
N GLY A 425 15.52 -17.31 -7.64
CA GLY A 425 14.69 -18.51 -7.47
C GLY A 425 13.32 -18.39 -8.13
N VAL A 426 12.70 -19.53 -8.42
CA VAL A 426 11.43 -19.64 -9.14
C VAL A 426 10.33 -20.08 -8.20
N SER A 427 9.21 -19.36 -8.21
CA SER A 427 7.99 -19.67 -7.47
C SER A 427 6.96 -20.35 -8.38
N ILE A 428 6.46 -21.52 -7.98
CA ILE A 428 5.45 -22.27 -8.74
C ILE A 428 4.25 -22.51 -7.83
N ASN A 429 3.08 -22.00 -8.21
CA ASN A 429 1.85 -22.31 -7.52
C ASN A 429 1.47 -23.79 -7.76
N VAL A 430 1.37 -24.53 -6.66
CA VAL A 430 1.00 -25.95 -6.63
C VAL A 430 -0.19 -26.20 -5.69
N THR A 431 -0.96 -25.16 -5.40
CA THR A 431 -2.13 -25.19 -4.49
C THR A 431 -3.12 -26.27 -4.91
N ASP A 432 -3.42 -26.42 -6.20
CA ASP A 432 -4.37 -27.44 -6.69
C ASP A 432 -3.80 -28.87 -6.73
N LYS A 433 -2.49 -29.03 -6.50
CA LYS A 433 -1.79 -30.32 -6.55
C LYS A 433 -1.61 -30.95 -5.18
N ILE A 434 -1.81 -30.21 -4.09
CA ILE A 434 -1.53 -30.70 -2.75
C ILE A 434 -2.49 -31.82 -2.34
N HIS A 435 -1.96 -32.84 -1.66
CA HIS A 435 -2.80 -33.91 -1.12
C HIS A 435 -3.72 -33.41 0.01
N PRO A 436 -4.99 -33.87 0.09
CA PRO A 436 -5.92 -33.46 1.15
C PRO A 436 -5.43 -33.73 2.59
N GLU A 437 -4.66 -34.80 2.83
CA GLU A 437 -4.10 -35.03 4.17
C GLU A 437 -3.01 -34.02 4.56
N ASN A 438 -2.33 -33.41 3.57
CA ASN A 438 -1.34 -32.35 3.81
C ASN A 438 -2.06 -31.03 4.14
N ILE A 439 -3.21 -30.77 3.49
CA ILE A 439 -4.12 -29.67 3.86
C ILE A 439 -4.56 -29.83 5.31
N GLN A 440 -5.07 -31.01 5.69
CA GLN A 440 -5.50 -31.26 7.07
C GLN A 440 -4.36 -31.06 8.06
N MET A 441 -3.16 -31.53 7.76
CA MET A 441 -1.97 -31.32 8.58
C MET A 441 -1.67 -29.82 8.78
N VAL A 442 -1.76 -29.00 7.73
CA VAL A 442 -1.55 -27.56 7.81
C VAL A 442 -2.60 -26.88 8.70
N GLU A 443 -3.88 -27.26 8.57
CA GLU A 443 -4.96 -26.74 9.41
C GLU A 443 -4.82 -27.18 10.87
N ASP A 444 -4.43 -28.44 11.11
CA ASP A 444 -4.18 -28.98 12.45
C ASP A 444 -3.03 -28.24 13.13
N ILE A 445 -1.93 -28.01 12.41
CA ILE A 445 -0.80 -27.19 12.90
C ILE A 445 -1.30 -25.80 13.23
N ALA A 446 -2.05 -25.14 12.34
CA ALA A 446 -2.55 -23.80 12.57
C ALA A 446 -3.43 -23.71 13.82
N GLY A 447 -4.18 -24.77 14.16
CA GLY A 447 -5.00 -24.85 15.37
C GLY A 447 -4.23 -24.80 16.69
N TYR A 448 -2.92 -25.07 16.68
CA TYR A 448 -2.08 -24.96 17.89
C TYR A 448 -1.57 -23.54 18.18
N PHE A 449 -1.64 -22.63 17.20
CA PHE A 449 -1.07 -21.29 17.32
C PHE A 449 -2.18 -20.25 17.20
N LYS A 450 -2.16 -19.24 18.06
CA LYS A 450 -3.00 -18.06 17.92
C LYS A 450 -2.37 -17.06 16.93
N VAL A 451 -2.21 -17.45 15.67
CA VAL A 451 -1.61 -16.61 14.61
C VAL A 451 -2.49 -16.66 13.38
N ASN A 452 -2.87 -15.50 12.81
CA ASN A 452 -3.80 -15.47 11.68
C ASN A 452 -3.16 -16.02 10.40
N CYS A 453 -1.89 -15.73 10.12
CA CYS A 453 -1.19 -16.21 8.93
C CYS A 453 0.10 -16.95 9.29
N LEU A 454 0.16 -18.24 8.97
CA LEU A 454 1.33 -19.09 9.19
C LEU A 454 1.88 -19.59 7.87
N GLY A 455 3.21 -19.56 7.75
CA GLY A 455 3.94 -20.25 6.70
C GLY A 455 4.59 -21.50 7.24
N ILE A 456 4.33 -22.64 6.61
CA ILE A 456 4.88 -23.94 6.97
C ILE A 456 5.77 -24.38 5.80
N ASP A 457 7.07 -24.41 6.05
CA ASP A 457 8.07 -24.80 5.07
C ASP A 457 8.29 -26.30 5.16
N VAL A 458 8.15 -26.99 4.04
CA VAL A 458 8.27 -28.44 3.97
C VAL A 458 9.18 -28.85 2.81
N LEU A 459 9.96 -29.90 3.02
CA LEU A 459 10.57 -30.66 1.94
C LEU A 459 9.69 -31.86 1.64
N SER A 460 9.32 -32.03 0.38
CA SER A 460 8.50 -33.15 -0.07
C SER A 460 8.98 -33.65 -1.43
N ALA A 461 9.15 -34.97 -1.56
CA ALA A 461 9.44 -35.58 -2.86
C ALA A 461 8.27 -35.47 -3.85
N ASP A 462 7.04 -35.42 -3.35
CA ASP A 462 5.81 -35.30 -4.13
C ASP A 462 4.68 -34.76 -3.26
N ILE A 463 4.36 -33.47 -3.41
CA ILE A 463 3.34 -32.78 -2.60
C ILE A 463 1.92 -33.29 -2.83
N SER A 464 1.70 -34.06 -3.90
CA SER A 464 0.41 -34.69 -4.24
C SER A 464 0.16 -35.99 -3.51
N LYS A 465 1.12 -36.48 -2.73
CA LYS A 465 0.98 -37.63 -1.84
C LYS A 465 0.83 -37.21 -0.38
N SER A 466 0.22 -38.09 0.41
CA SER A 466 0.13 -37.87 1.85
C SER A 466 1.51 -37.75 2.49
N TRP A 467 1.66 -36.82 3.44
CA TRP A 467 2.84 -36.69 4.30
C TRP A 467 3.12 -37.95 5.12
N ARG A 468 2.13 -38.86 5.25
CA ARG A 468 2.28 -40.18 5.89
C ARG A 468 2.95 -41.20 4.98
N GLU A 469 2.93 -40.95 3.66
CA GLU A 469 3.37 -41.86 2.62
C GLU A 469 4.51 -41.22 1.81
N GLY A 470 5.73 -41.31 2.30
CA GLY A 470 6.92 -40.92 1.54
C GLY A 470 7.89 -40.04 2.31
N ASN A 471 8.72 -39.32 1.57
CA ASN A 471 9.72 -38.43 2.13
C ASN A 471 9.13 -37.02 2.25
N PHE A 472 8.69 -36.70 3.47
CA PHE A 472 8.07 -35.43 3.82
C PHE A 472 8.64 -34.97 5.16
N GLY A 473 9.02 -33.70 5.28
CA GLY A 473 9.48 -33.14 6.54
C GLY A 473 9.21 -31.64 6.63
N ILE A 474 8.61 -31.22 7.73
CA ILE A 474 8.43 -29.81 8.10
C ILE A 474 9.77 -29.28 8.60
N ILE A 475 10.27 -28.26 7.92
CA ILE A 475 11.57 -27.64 8.15
C ILE A 475 11.44 -26.42 9.06
N GLU A 476 10.40 -25.61 8.87
CA GLU A 476 10.19 -24.38 9.62
C GLU A 476 8.69 -24.06 9.69
N ILE A 477 8.27 -23.44 10.79
CA ILE A 477 6.99 -22.73 10.90
C ILE A 477 7.34 -21.26 11.12
N ASN A 478 6.74 -20.39 10.32
CA ASN A 478 6.99 -18.95 10.31
C ASN A 478 5.68 -18.22 10.66
N SER A 479 5.71 -17.45 11.75
CA SER A 479 4.72 -16.39 11.95
C SER A 479 5.15 -15.16 11.15
N GLY A 480 4.22 -14.52 10.44
CA GLY A 480 4.56 -13.37 9.59
C GLY A 480 5.17 -13.69 8.21
N PRO A 481 4.71 -14.73 7.46
CA PRO A 481 5.33 -15.10 6.19
C PRO A 481 5.20 -14.02 5.11
N GLY A 482 6.17 -13.95 4.20
CA GLY A 482 6.03 -13.14 2.98
C GLY A 482 4.96 -13.72 2.06
N VAL A 483 3.95 -12.92 1.71
CA VAL A 483 2.79 -13.38 0.92
C VAL A 483 2.85 -12.97 -0.55
N PHE A 484 3.72 -12.02 -0.91
CA PHE A 484 3.81 -11.51 -2.27
C PHE A 484 4.13 -12.62 -3.31
N MET A 485 4.97 -13.59 -2.93
CA MET A 485 5.33 -14.75 -3.76
C MET A 485 4.12 -15.61 -4.19
N HIS A 486 2.98 -15.50 -3.51
CA HIS A 486 1.73 -16.17 -3.87
C HIS A 486 0.83 -15.31 -4.78
N LEU A 487 0.97 -13.98 -4.72
CA LEU A 487 0.28 -13.05 -5.62
C LEU A 487 0.89 -13.04 -7.02
N ALA A 488 2.21 -13.11 -7.12
CA ALA A 488 2.92 -13.13 -8.40
C ALA A 488 3.86 -14.34 -8.48
N PRO A 489 3.35 -15.57 -8.52
CA PRO A 489 4.20 -16.72 -8.78
C PRO A 489 4.63 -16.73 -10.26
N ALA A 490 5.83 -17.22 -10.54
CA ALA A 490 6.33 -17.34 -11.90
C ALA A 490 5.45 -18.27 -12.76
N TYR A 491 4.88 -19.32 -12.15
CA TYR A 491 4.02 -20.29 -12.83
C TYR A 491 2.85 -20.73 -11.93
N GLY A 492 1.78 -21.26 -12.55
CA GLY A 492 0.65 -21.86 -11.83
C GLY A 492 -0.46 -20.89 -11.39
N GLY A 493 -0.34 -19.59 -11.71
CA GLY A 493 -1.37 -18.59 -11.45
C GLY A 493 -1.38 -18.03 -10.02
N SER A 494 -1.98 -16.85 -9.87
CA SER A 494 -1.98 -16.07 -8.61
C SER A 494 -3.00 -16.59 -7.58
N ILE A 495 -2.66 -16.45 -6.30
CA ILE A 495 -3.59 -16.59 -5.16
C ILE A 495 -3.58 -15.27 -4.36
N ASP A 496 -4.76 -14.67 -4.16
CA ASP A 496 -4.94 -13.43 -3.38
C ASP A 496 -4.84 -13.68 -1.86
N VAL A 497 -3.67 -14.11 -1.39
CA VAL A 497 -3.41 -14.36 0.03
C VAL A 497 -3.61 -13.10 0.89
N PRO A 498 -3.14 -11.89 0.52
CA PRO A 498 -3.43 -10.67 1.28
C PRO A 498 -4.93 -10.41 1.42
N GLY A 499 -5.70 -10.68 0.38
CA GLY A 499 -7.14 -10.61 0.42
C GLY A 499 -7.81 -11.65 1.32
N LEU A 500 -7.29 -12.88 1.36
CA LEU A 500 -7.73 -13.90 2.31
C LEU A 500 -7.44 -13.47 3.75
N ILE A 501 -6.29 -12.81 4.01
CA ILE A 501 -5.95 -12.28 5.33
C ILE A 501 -6.94 -11.19 5.76
N MET A 502 -7.24 -10.23 4.88
CA MET A 502 -8.24 -9.20 5.18
C MET A 502 -9.63 -9.80 5.41
N ALA A 503 -10.01 -10.79 4.59
CA ALA A 503 -11.28 -11.49 4.74
C ALA A 503 -11.36 -12.32 6.03
N SER A 504 -10.26 -12.92 6.51
CA SER A 504 -10.27 -13.70 7.75
C SER A 504 -10.48 -12.82 8.98
N HIS A 505 -10.01 -11.57 8.95
CA HIS A 505 -10.22 -10.60 10.03
C HIS A 505 -11.58 -9.93 10.00
N PHE A 506 -12.02 -9.45 8.83
CA PHE A 506 -13.22 -8.61 8.72
C PHE A 506 -14.44 -9.38 8.22
N GLY A 507 -14.26 -10.45 7.45
CA GLY A 507 -15.33 -11.11 6.70
C GLY A 507 -15.85 -10.22 5.58
N ALA A 508 -16.68 -9.25 5.92
CA ALA A 508 -17.26 -8.27 5.01
C ALA A 508 -16.74 -6.83 5.31
N PRO A 509 -16.62 -5.95 4.30
CA PRO A 509 -16.09 -4.59 4.45
C PRO A 509 -16.73 -3.77 5.57
N GLU A 510 -18.05 -3.82 5.70
CA GLU A 510 -18.81 -3.06 6.69
C GLU A 510 -18.39 -3.39 8.14
N LYS A 511 -17.85 -4.58 8.37
CA LYS A 511 -17.36 -5.01 9.69
C LYS A 511 -16.02 -4.40 10.08
N SER A 512 -15.37 -3.62 9.22
CA SER A 512 -14.18 -2.84 9.57
C SER A 512 -14.53 -1.46 10.15
N ARG A 513 -15.81 -1.09 10.22
CA ARG A 513 -16.24 0.25 10.63
C ARG A 513 -17.13 0.19 11.87
N VAL A 514 -17.21 1.34 12.54
CA VAL A 514 -18.24 1.64 13.55
C VAL A 514 -19.19 2.67 12.95
N PRO A 515 -20.46 2.74 13.39
CA PRO A 515 -21.37 3.78 12.91
C PRO A 515 -20.81 5.19 13.13
N ILE A 516 -20.94 6.03 12.10
CA ILE A 516 -20.47 7.42 12.11
C ILE A 516 -21.64 8.38 11.85
N ILE A 517 -21.75 9.37 12.74
CA ILE A 517 -22.58 10.56 12.55
C ILE A 517 -21.63 11.69 12.13
N ALA A 518 -21.75 12.17 10.90
CA ALA A 518 -20.95 13.28 10.40
C ALA A 518 -21.80 14.56 10.38
N GLY A 519 -21.31 15.62 11.01
CA GLY A 519 -22.08 16.81 11.26
C GLY A 519 -21.42 18.08 10.74
N ALA A 520 -22.21 19.04 10.30
CA ALA A 520 -21.78 20.43 10.12
C ALA A 520 -22.25 21.24 11.33
N ASN A 521 -21.33 21.97 11.95
CA ASN A 521 -21.62 22.93 13.02
C ASN A 521 -22.42 22.37 14.22
N ILE A 522 -22.20 21.10 14.59
CA ILE A 522 -22.89 20.46 15.72
C ILE A 522 -22.44 21.06 17.05
N SER A 523 -23.41 21.58 17.81
CA SER A 523 -23.17 22.12 19.15
C SER A 523 -22.88 21.03 20.19
N THR A 524 -22.15 21.39 21.25
CA THR A 524 -21.94 20.50 22.41
C THR A 524 -23.25 20.05 23.05
N GLU A 525 -24.28 20.91 23.05
CA GLU A 525 -25.61 20.58 23.59
C GLU A 525 -26.31 19.48 22.77
N LEU A 526 -26.32 19.59 21.44
CA LEU A 526 -26.89 18.56 20.57
C LEU A 526 -26.12 17.24 20.72
N ALA A 527 -24.79 17.29 20.76
CA ALA A 527 -23.96 16.11 20.99
C ALA A 527 -24.24 15.45 22.35
N ALA A 528 -24.44 16.25 23.41
CA ALA A 528 -24.81 15.76 24.74
C ALA A 528 -26.22 15.13 24.77
N ASN A 529 -27.19 15.71 24.05
CA ASN A 529 -28.54 15.16 23.92
C ASN A 529 -28.53 13.81 23.17
N ILE A 530 -27.78 13.71 22.07
CA ILE A 530 -27.56 12.44 21.35
C ILE A 530 -26.89 11.40 22.26
N ASN A 531 -25.86 11.80 23.02
CA ASN A 531 -25.23 10.92 24.01
C ASN A 531 -26.23 10.40 25.05
N GLY A 532 -27.10 11.26 25.57
CA GLY A 532 -28.17 10.89 26.50
C GLY A 532 -29.13 9.86 25.89
N LYS A 533 -29.61 10.11 24.67
CA LYS A 533 -30.51 9.20 23.93
C LYS A 533 -29.87 7.84 23.68
N LEU A 534 -28.60 7.80 23.28
CA LEU A 534 -27.87 6.54 23.09
C LEU A 534 -27.76 5.75 24.40
N HIS A 535 -27.51 6.40 25.54
CA HIS A 535 -27.45 5.72 26.84
C HIS A 535 -28.83 5.32 27.40
N GLU A 536 -29.91 6.00 27.01
CA GLU A 536 -31.28 5.54 27.28
C GLU A 536 -31.58 4.24 26.53
N LEU A 537 -31.13 4.12 25.28
CA LEU A 537 -31.33 2.93 24.42
C LEU A 537 -30.40 1.77 24.80
N LYS A 538 -29.11 2.05 25.05
CA LYS A 538 -28.08 1.07 25.42
C LYS A 538 -27.14 1.67 26.49
N PRO A 539 -27.36 1.39 27.79
CA PRO A 539 -26.63 2.03 28.89
C PRO A 539 -25.10 1.85 28.89
N ASP A 540 -24.61 0.78 28.26
CA ASP A 540 -23.20 0.38 28.19
C ASP A 540 -22.52 0.77 26.87
N ILE A 541 -23.20 1.55 26.02
CA ILE A 541 -22.63 2.03 24.76
C ILE A 541 -21.44 2.99 25.00
N TYR A 542 -20.42 2.86 24.18
CA TYR A 542 -19.28 3.75 24.16
C TYR A 542 -19.38 4.72 22.98
N PHE A 543 -19.86 5.93 23.29
CA PHE A 543 -20.04 7.01 22.33
C PHE A 543 -18.93 8.04 22.46
N ALA A 544 -18.39 8.48 21.33
CA ALA A 544 -17.46 9.60 21.28
C ALA A 544 -18.04 10.71 20.40
N SER A 545 -17.89 11.96 20.83
CA SER A 545 -18.27 13.12 20.03
C SER A 545 -17.13 14.12 19.93
N LEU A 546 -16.99 14.74 18.77
CA LEU A 546 -16.11 15.88 18.53
C LEU A 546 -16.95 17.09 18.13
N THR A 547 -16.85 18.15 18.92
CA THR A 547 -17.41 19.49 18.66
C THR A 547 -16.28 20.52 18.67
N ASP A 548 -16.61 21.80 18.50
CA ASP A 548 -15.68 22.92 18.60
C ASP A 548 -14.98 23.00 19.98
N GLU A 549 -15.66 22.59 21.05
CA GLU A 549 -15.09 22.49 22.40
C GLU A 549 -14.09 21.33 22.55
N GLY A 550 -14.16 20.32 21.67
CA GLY A 550 -13.22 19.20 21.60
C GLY A 550 -13.86 17.82 21.76
N ILE A 551 -13.02 16.84 22.09
CA ILE A 551 -13.40 15.43 22.22
C ILE A 551 -14.13 15.20 23.55
N HIS A 552 -15.25 14.49 23.47
CA HIS A 552 -15.97 13.95 24.63
C HIS A 552 -16.14 12.44 24.48
N PHE A 553 -15.88 11.70 25.56
CA PHE A 553 -16.20 10.27 25.66
C PHE A 553 -17.32 10.08 26.68
N ASN A 554 -18.44 9.49 26.26
CA ASN A 554 -19.67 9.32 27.05
C ASN A 554 -20.08 10.62 27.79
N GLY A 555 -20.06 11.74 27.06
CA GLY A 555 -20.41 13.07 27.58
C GLY A 555 -19.37 13.72 28.49
N ARG A 556 -18.20 13.11 28.71
CA ARG A 556 -17.11 13.70 29.49
C ARG A 556 -16.04 14.27 28.58
N PHE A 557 -15.72 15.55 28.77
CA PHE A 557 -14.61 16.20 28.06
C PHE A 557 -13.31 15.43 28.28
N PHE A 558 -12.55 15.25 27.21
CA PHE A 558 -11.28 14.56 27.21
C PHE A 558 -10.13 15.51 26.84
N HIS A 559 -10.16 16.05 25.62
CA HIS A 559 -9.06 16.84 25.07
C HIS A 559 -9.50 17.62 23.82
N ASN A 560 -8.80 18.69 23.48
CA ASN A 560 -9.01 19.44 22.24
C ASN A 560 -7.65 19.81 21.63
N ASN A 561 -7.26 19.16 20.54
CA ASN A 561 -6.07 19.54 19.77
C ASN A 561 -6.39 20.70 18.81
N PRO A 562 -5.42 21.59 18.54
CA PRO A 562 -5.57 22.61 17.50
C PRO A 562 -5.82 22.01 16.11
N ASP A 563 -5.17 20.89 15.81
CA ASP A 563 -5.34 20.20 14.53
C ASP A 563 -6.56 19.27 14.61
N HIS A 564 -7.59 19.57 13.82
CA HIS A 564 -8.87 18.85 13.87
C HIS A 564 -8.72 17.36 13.56
N ASP A 565 -7.89 17.00 12.57
CA ASP A 565 -7.67 15.62 12.17
C ASP A 565 -7.05 14.76 13.28
N GLN A 566 -6.25 15.35 14.18
CA GLN A 566 -5.71 14.67 15.36
C GLN A 566 -6.82 14.29 16.34
N ASN A 567 -7.83 15.15 16.50
CA ASN A 567 -8.99 14.81 17.33
C ASN A 567 -9.79 13.65 16.74
N VAL A 568 -9.98 13.65 15.42
CA VAL A 568 -10.64 12.55 14.70
C VAL A 568 -9.84 11.25 14.85
N LYS A 569 -8.50 11.28 14.71
CA LYS A 569 -7.61 10.12 14.92
C LYS A 569 -7.77 9.52 16.32
N ILE A 570 -7.78 10.34 17.36
CA ILE A 570 -7.91 9.89 18.75
C ILE A 570 -9.20 9.09 18.94
N ILE A 571 -10.32 9.57 18.40
CA ILE A 571 -11.61 8.90 18.49
C ILE A 571 -11.56 7.58 17.71
N LEU A 572 -11.17 7.60 16.43
CA LEU A 572 -11.17 6.41 15.56
C LEU A 572 -10.19 5.31 16.01
N ARG A 573 -9.17 5.65 16.81
CA ARG A 573 -8.23 4.69 17.42
C ARG A 573 -8.74 4.07 18.72
N ASN A 574 -9.80 4.59 19.32
CA ASN A 574 -10.25 4.11 20.62
C ASN A 574 -10.89 2.71 20.49
N PRO A 575 -10.28 1.64 21.06
CA PRO A 575 -10.76 0.26 20.88
C PRO A 575 -12.09 -0.04 21.58
N LYS A 576 -12.63 0.91 22.37
CA LYS A 576 -13.95 0.78 22.98
C LYS A 576 -15.05 1.38 22.12
N LEU A 577 -14.72 2.21 21.15
CA LEU A 577 -15.68 3.00 20.38
C LEU A 577 -16.76 2.13 19.72
N ASP A 578 -18.01 2.41 20.06
CA ASP A 578 -19.19 1.82 19.43
C ASP A 578 -19.77 2.73 18.34
N ILE A 579 -19.87 4.04 18.59
CA ILE A 579 -20.42 5.04 17.66
C ILE A 579 -19.64 6.34 17.82
N ALA A 580 -19.35 7.03 16.72
CA ALA A 580 -18.73 8.36 16.74
C ALA A 580 -19.60 9.44 16.12
N LEU A 581 -19.56 10.65 16.68
CA LEU A 581 -20.06 11.87 16.08
C LEU A 581 -18.90 12.83 15.81
N PHE A 582 -18.79 13.34 14.59
CA PHE A 582 -17.79 14.34 14.22
C PHE A 582 -18.46 15.59 13.66
N SER A 583 -18.33 16.72 14.35
CA SER A 583 -18.62 18.03 13.78
C SER A 583 -17.45 18.49 12.91
N HIS A 584 -17.74 19.09 11.75
CA HIS A 584 -16.76 19.69 10.84
C HIS A 584 -17.21 21.10 10.47
N SER A 585 -16.36 22.09 10.72
CA SER A 585 -16.50 23.44 10.18
C SER A 585 -16.10 23.50 8.71
N THR A 586 -16.35 24.63 8.05
CA THR A 586 -15.86 24.89 6.69
C THR A 586 -14.32 24.87 6.65
N ASP A 587 -13.67 25.48 7.64
CA ASP A 587 -12.21 25.52 7.74
C ASP A 587 -11.64 24.11 7.92
N ASP A 588 -12.28 23.26 8.73
CA ASP A 588 -11.84 21.86 8.91
C ASP A 588 -11.81 21.10 7.58
N ILE A 589 -12.82 21.30 6.74
CA ILE A 589 -12.93 20.64 5.44
C ILE A 589 -11.84 21.13 4.49
N TYR A 590 -11.51 22.43 4.51
CA TYR A 590 -10.47 22.99 3.64
C TYR A 590 -9.05 22.69 4.13
N ASP A 591 -8.82 22.67 5.44
CA ASP A 591 -7.48 22.48 6.00
C ASP A 591 -7.13 21.00 6.15
N PHE A 592 -8.09 20.16 6.54
CA PHE A 592 -7.85 18.77 6.91
C PHE A 592 -8.68 17.75 6.12
N GLY A 593 -9.79 18.20 5.54
CA GLY A 593 -10.80 17.31 4.96
C GLY A 593 -11.44 16.44 6.04
N LEU A 594 -11.88 15.25 5.65
CA LEU A 594 -12.40 14.20 6.50
C LEU A 594 -11.37 13.10 6.60
N LEU A 595 -11.09 12.63 7.82
CA LEU A 595 -10.27 11.44 8.01
C LEU A 595 -11.12 10.16 8.03
N HIS A 596 -12.34 10.26 8.53
CA HIS A 596 -13.30 9.17 8.46
C HIS A 596 -13.83 9.02 7.03
N ARG A 597 -14.13 7.78 6.64
CA ARG A 597 -14.81 7.47 5.38
C ARG A 597 -16.21 6.99 5.71
N GLY A 598 -17.20 7.45 4.95
CA GLY A 598 -18.59 7.07 5.09
C GLY A 598 -19.27 7.61 6.36
N ALA A 599 -20.57 7.89 6.28
CA ALA A 599 -21.40 8.36 7.37
C ALA A 599 -22.77 7.69 7.29
N ASP A 600 -23.19 7.06 8.40
CA ASP A 600 -24.50 6.42 8.53
C ASP A 600 -25.60 7.45 8.79
N MET A 601 -25.21 8.60 9.34
CA MET A 601 -26.06 9.75 9.54
C MET A 601 -25.27 11.02 9.23
N VAL A 602 -25.87 11.93 8.47
CA VAL A 602 -25.31 13.26 8.21
C VAL A 602 -26.25 14.30 8.79
N ILE A 603 -25.74 15.18 9.66
CA ILE A 603 -26.52 16.27 10.26
C ILE A 603 -25.95 17.61 9.78
N LEU A 604 -26.72 18.37 9.01
CA LEU A 604 -26.31 19.66 8.48
C LEU A 604 -27.01 20.77 9.26
N ASP A 605 -26.30 21.38 10.20
CA ASP A 605 -26.80 22.53 10.95
C ASP A 605 -26.34 23.83 10.29
N HIS A 606 -27.26 24.50 9.58
CA HIS A 606 -26.99 25.73 8.83
C HIS A 606 -25.72 25.63 7.96
N ALA A 607 -25.55 24.49 7.30
CA ALA A 607 -24.31 24.13 6.61
C ALA A 607 -24.03 25.01 5.39
N GLU A 608 -22.76 25.35 5.19
CA GLU A 608 -22.27 26.00 3.98
C GLU A 608 -22.07 25.00 2.83
N HIS A 609 -21.88 25.51 1.61
CA HIS A 609 -21.77 24.68 0.41
C HIS A 609 -20.67 23.61 0.49
N ALA A 610 -19.50 23.94 1.05
CA ALA A 610 -18.40 22.99 1.20
C ALA A 610 -18.76 21.84 2.16
N GLN A 611 -19.37 22.17 3.30
CA GLN A 611 -19.88 21.19 4.28
C GLN A 611 -20.94 20.30 3.65
N GLU A 612 -21.92 20.90 2.99
CA GLU A 612 -23.00 20.17 2.32
C GLU A 612 -22.44 19.18 1.29
N LYS A 613 -21.58 19.65 0.38
CA LYS A 613 -20.98 18.83 -0.69
C LYS A 613 -20.21 17.64 -0.13
N VAL A 614 -19.31 17.87 0.82
CA VAL A 614 -18.39 16.85 1.30
C VAL A 614 -19.09 15.86 2.23
N LEU A 615 -19.91 16.34 3.17
CA LEU A 615 -20.60 15.48 4.14
C LEU A 615 -21.70 14.65 3.48
N LYS A 616 -22.51 15.22 2.57
CA LYS A 616 -23.50 14.43 1.80
C LYS A 616 -22.80 13.38 0.93
N GLY A 617 -21.63 13.70 0.38
CA GLY A 617 -20.82 12.74 -0.38
C GLY A 617 -20.33 11.54 0.43
N GLN A 618 -20.36 11.60 1.76
CA GLN A 618 -20.03 10.47 2.63
C GLN A 618 -21.24 9.64 3.06
N LEU A 619 -22.47 10.07 2.77
CA LEU A 619 -23.65 9.34 3.22
C LEU A 619 -23.67 7.92 2.65
N THR A 620 -23.80 6.90 3.50
CA THR A 620 -23.92 5.51 3.05
C THR A 620 -25.26 5.29 2.33
N GLY A 621 -25.36 4.24 1.52
CA GLY A 621 -26.56 4.00 0.70
C GLY A 621 -27.87 3.88 1.49
N ASP A 622 -27.81 3.44 2.75
CA ASP A 622 -28.92 3.34 3.70
C ASP A 622 -28.93 4.45 4.76
N GLY A 623 -28.01 5.41 4.64
CA GLY A 623 -27.79 6.48 5.61
C GLY A 623 -28.91 7.51 5.64
N VAL A 624 -28.95 8.28 6.73
CA VAL A 624 -29.98 9.29 6.99
C VAL A 624 -29.37 10.69 6.89
N LEU A 625 -29.96 11.56 6.08
CA LEU A 625 -29.60 12.97 6.00
C LEU A 625 -30.59 13.79 6.83
N ILE A 626 -30.08 14.63 7.72
CA ILE A 626 -30.83 15.62 8.50
C ILE A 626 -30.33 17.00 8.13
N GLU A 627 -31.23 17.89 7.72
CA GLU A 627 -30.95 19.28 7.36
C GLU A 627 -31.73 20.18 8.31
N ILE A 628 -31.01 21.05 9.03
CA ILE A 628 -31.59 21.97 10.01
C ILE A 628 -31.51 23.38 9.41
N SER A 629 -32.65 24.05 9.44
CA SER A 629 -32.80 25.45 9.03
C SER A 629 -33.60 26.21 10.10
N ASP A 630 -33.69 27.53 9.98
CA ASP A 630 -34.39 28.38 10.95
C ASP A 630 -35.82 27.92 11.29
N ASN A 631 -36.54 27.32 10.32
CA ASN A 631 -37.97 27.05 10.43
C ASN A 631 -38.33 25.56 10.41
N GLU A 632 -37.40 24.67 10.07
CA GLU A 632 -37.69 23.25 9.93
C GLU A 632 -36.45 22.36 10.04
N ILE A 633 -36.71 21.12 10.46
CA ILE A 633 -35.80 19.98 10.36
C ILE A 633 -36.33 19.07 9.26
N LYS A 634 -35.52 18.87 8.23
CA LYS A 634 -35.81 17.96 7.11
C LYS A 634 -34.99 16.69 7.27
N ILE A 635 -35.66 15.54 7.24
CA ILE A 635 -35.04 14.22 7.35
C ILE A 635 -35.28 13.46 6.05
N THR A 636 -34.21 13.00 5.41
CA THR A 636 -34.24 12.26 4.16
C THR A 636 -33.56 10.91 4.33
N GLN A 637 -34.26 9.81 4.01
CA GLN A 637 -33.69 8.46 3.95
C GLN A 637 -34.33 7.67 2.81
N ALA A 638 -33.52 6.99 2.00
CA ALA A 638 -33.99 6.15 0.88
C ALA A 638 -35.02 6.85 -0.05
N GLY A 639 -34.86 8.16 -0.26
CA GLY A 639 -35.76 8.98 -1.09
C GLY A 639 -37.09 9.37 -0.44
N GLN A 640 -37.33 8.97 0.82
CA GLN A 640 -38.45 9.46 1.62
C GLN A 640 -38.03 10.68 2.42
N GLU A 641 -38.92 11.66 2.52
CA GLU A 641 -38.67 12.94 3.18
C GLU A 641 -39.73 13.18 4.27
N GLN A 642 -39.26 13.58 5.45
CA GLN A 642 -40.08 14.01 6.57
C GLN A 642 -39.65 15.41 6.99
N ILE A 643 -40.62 16.31 7.14
CA ILE A 643 -40.38 17.70 7.57
C ILE A 643 -41.00 17.88 8.96
N ILE A 644 -40.22 18.43 9.89
CA ILE A 644 -40.62 18.75 11.26
C ILE A 644 -40.48 20.27 11.44
N PRO A 645 -41.57 21.02 11.67
CA PRO A 645 -41.50 22.46 11.83
C PRO A 645 -40.82 22.86 13.17
N LEU A 646 -40.00 23.90 13.10
CA LEU A 646 -39.44 24.63 14.23
C LEU A 646 -40.21 25.95 14.42
N SER A 647 -40.57 26.24 15.67
CA SER A 647 -41.30 27.43 16.10
C SER A 647 -40.43 28.26 17.04
N ASP A 648 -40.74 29.56 17.12
CA ASP A 648 -40.05 30.48 18.05
C ASP A 648 -40.11 29.96 19.49
N GLY A 649 -38.93 29.72 20.08
CA GLY A 649 -38.78 29.20 21.45
C GLY A 649 -38.60 27.69 21.56
N ASP A 650 -38.64 26.95 20.44
CA ASP A 650 -38.20 25.56 20.43
C ASP A 650 -36.69 25.47 20.66
N ASP A 651 -36.29 24.47 21.45
CA ASP A 651 -34.90 24.07 21.55
C ASP A 651 -34.59 23.11 20.37
N ALA A 652 -33.88 23.64 19.37
CA ALA A 652 -33.52 22.88 18.18
C ALA A 652 -32.70 21.63 18.52
N ALA A 653 -31.79 21.69 19.50
CA ALA A 653 -30.97 20.56 19.89
C ALA A 653 -31.82 19.43 20.51
N VAL A 654 -32.81 19.78 21.33
CA VAL A 654 -33.76 18.81 21.89
C VAL A 654 -34.61 18.21 20.77
N LYS A 655 -35.24 19.03 19.93
CA LYS A 655 -36.10 18.55 18.83
C LYS A 655 -35.35 17.66 17.84
N VAL A 656 -34.13 18.02 17.46
CA VAL A 656 -33.29 17.19 16.59
C VAL A 656 -33.00 15.85 17.28
N SER A 657 -32.57 15.87 18.55
CA SER A 657 -32.25 14.63 19.29
C SER A 657 -33.44 13.67 19.40
N GLU A 658 -34.66 14.20 19.58
CA GLU A 658 -35.90 13.42 19.58
C GLU A 658 -36.21 12.86 18.19
N ALA A 659 -36.08 13.68 17.15
CA ALA A 659 -36.34 13.30 15.77
C ALA A 659 -35.36 12.24 15.26
N VAL A 660 -34.09 12.29 15.68
CA VAL A 660 -33.07 11.31 15.27
C VAL A 660 -33.11 10.01 16.10
N SER A 661 -33.82 9.99 17.23
CA SER A 661 -33.84 8.84 18.15
C SER A 661 -34.14 7.48 17.51
N PRO A 662 -35.11 7.33 16.57
CA PRO A 662 -35.35 6.04 15.91
C PRO A 662 -34.18 5.59 15.05
N TYR A 663 -33.45 6.54 14.45
CA TYR A 663 -32.28 6.24 13.62
C TYR A 663 -31.06 5.91 14.48
N LEU A 664 -30.91 6.56 15.65
CA LEU A 664 -29.88 6.19 16.63
C LEU A 664 -30.04 4.74 17.10
N GLU A 665 -31.27 4.28 17.34
CA GLU A 665 -31.55 2.87 17.66
C GLU A 665 -31.07 1.93 16.55
N ALA A 666 -31.29 2.27 15.28
CA ALA A 666 -30.84 1.49 14.14
C ALA A 666 -29.30 1.46 13.98
N LEU A 667 -28.58 2.47 14.49
CA LEU A 667 -27.11 2.45 14.49
C LEU A 667 -26.54 1.46 15.51
N ILE A 668 -27.24 1.22 16.62
CA ILE A 668 -26.77 0.33 17.68
C ILE A 668 -26.65 -1.09 17.13
N GLY A 669 -25.41 -1.58 17.03
CA GLY A 669 -25.12 -2.93 16.54
C GLY A 669 -25.16 -3.10 15.02
N LYS A 670 -25.28 -2.03 14.22
CA LYS A 670 -25.37 -2.10 12.75
C LYS A 670 -24.28 -2.96 12.09
N TYR A 671 -23.06 -2.94 12.64
CA TYR A 671 -21.89 -3.64 12.12
C TYR A 671 -21.39 -4.78 13.03
N GLU A 672 -22.23 -5.30 13.92
CA GLU A 672 -21.83 -6.40 14.84
C GLU A 672 -21.69 -7.77 14.16
#